data_AF-A0AA48L865-F1
#
_entry.id   AF-A0AA48L865-F1
#
_cell.length_a   1.000
_cell.length_b   1.000
_cell.length_c   1.000
_cell.angle_alpha   90.00
_cell.angle_beta   90.00
_cell.angle_gamma   90.00
#
_symmetry.space_group_name_H-M   'P 1'
#
loop_
_entity.id
_entity.type
_entity.pdbx_description
1 polymer ?
#
loop_
_entity_poly.entity_id
_entity_poly.type
_entity_poly.pdbx_seq_one_letter_code
_entity_poly.pdbx_strand_id
1 'polypeptide(L)'
;MVAELYTAAISVSSESKSKQDAKPGSNGIGPLASLDAENDVDPSSDTALLHRAKITARLADSPYDLIAYLERAHVHLALGYPDLAAGDAYRALLLADEARTEGFEYHDEAAEALASYAAPQVLEGLEGEAAQRGAAAAYRLLAFALLDAGCLSSAAKFLRRGLDASPNDTELATTRQALEAAAAKRLGHSVDIFAPGVLPDTTLVRREVYPWNTHEPDRFSEESLTELNTALQHLAPKCAVQVVVLPVLLDGVALEGATCSQLGLFAVEDIAPGEKVLEEYSLLTANNRMKDSVCDACSSELPRDRQGVVMCDECYDTVFCSAHCAEQAERYHPAVCGTGCDEIGKDPVPHEADESLHLLLLARVLAVAAQGEIHPLDVPEVKYICGDFTPHRTLPWNFKYNVEKPLHILETMDVDIYAHPEFDLWVLNTIYAKTRGTASARKNPLDGKPDVATVHPLWCLANHDCDPNVWWDWAGTIALTACEERIAGSPGVKKGQEILNHYCDIRLPVTERREWASGPLGAVMSMALVAEPCASVAHGSRLQYLCYPAPRFPVRATHPVHGPWLIHPVRLQVVLAPVRAPAMFMSSEHVVVRQSEDWARVLVASKESAAADNWVLAFSSDRTEPAGLALLGSAQLIELEGRLEPANAARLETLVTPRAVRINNTSRGPRSSLRAPVLIVEWHTASSYVLPDLHISPLTTRLVVEISDVGGPISPANRRFLPALSSLDVADIVLDFSRWDCAVVDPFVARALYSTIAGLLVRGTHVTLVDFDLVFSCMADSSIHMRPTRYTSLPRRAEDALKFHLREMLRATECPDARVVEVTIRKLLKHITVLSADQLQAKL
;
A
#
# COMPACT_ATOMS: atom_id res chain seq x y z
N MET A 1 -24.62 39.06 -18.57
CA MET A 1 -24.63 40.35 -17.83
C MET A 1 -23.76 40.24 -16.57
N VAL A 2 -22.53 39.71 -16.72
CA VAL A 2 -21.47 39.59 -15.70
C VAL A 2 -20.13 39.81 -16.43
N ALA A 3 -20.02 40.95 -17.13
CA ALA A 3 -18.83 41.33 -17.89
C ALA A 3 -18.51 42.84 -17.83
N GLU A 4 -19.14 43.61 -16.92
CA GLU A 4 -18.98 45.08 -16.84
C GLU A 4 -18.48 45.59 -15.47
N LEU A 5 -17.85 44.76 -14.63
CA LEU A 5 -17.31 45.21 -13.33
C LEU A 5 -15.79 45.07 -13.14
N TYR A 6 -15.00 44.81 -14.19
CA TYR A 6 -13.55 44.62 -14.06
C TYR A 6 -12.66 45.67 -14.74
N THR A 7 -13.18 46.86 -15.05
CA THR A 7 -12.37 47.92 -15.68
C THR A 7 -12.65 49.29 -15.06
N ALA A 8 -12.29 49.44 -13.78
CA ALA A 8 -12.22 50.74 -13.13
C ALA A 8 -10.97 50.83 -12.22
N ALA A 9 -9.80 50.66 -12.80
CA ALA A 9 -8.59 51.32 -12.32
C ALA A 9 -7.62 51.51 -13.50
N ILE A 10 -7.22 52.77 -13.69
CA ILE A 10 -6.21 53.26 -14.65
C ILE A 10 -6.76 53.60 -16.05
N SER A 11 -6.58 54.86 -16.39
CA SER A 11 -7.28 55.64 -17.39
C SER A 11 -6.35 56.10 -18.53
N VAL A 12 -6.96 56.34 -19.70
CA VAL A 12 -6.62 57.34 -20.75
C VAL A 12 -5.82 56.88 -21.99
N SER A 13 -6.55 56.84 -23.13
CA SER A 13 -6.30 57.47 -24.45
C SER A 13 -6.26 56.60 -25.73
N SER A 14 -6.91 57.18 -26.75
CA SER A 14 -6.84 57.02 -28.23
C SER A 14 -7.48 55.82 -28.94
N GLU A 15 -8.74 56.05 -29.36
CA GLU A 15 -9.32 55.95 -30.72
C GLU A 15 -8.70 55.03 -31.81
N SER A 16 -9.52 54.06 -32.27
CA SER A 16 -10.17 53.99 -33.61
C SER A 16 -10.04 52.67 -34.44
N LYS A 17 -11.22 52.16 -34.84
CA LYS A 17 -11.60 51.40 -36.08
C LYS A 17 -10.90 50.03 -36.35
N SER A 18 -11.52 48.95 -36.83
CA SER A 18 -12.87 48.59 -37.31
C SER A 18 -12.93 47.09 -37.71
N LYS A 19 -14.12 46.47 -37.61
CA LYS A 19 -14.69 45.34 -38.42
C LYS A 19 -14.01 43.95 -38.34
N GLN A 20 -14.69 42.96 -37.73
CA GLN A 20 -15.62 41.97 -38.30
C GLN A 20 -14.92 40.80 -39.04
N ASP A 21 -14.94 39.59 -38.45
CA ASP A 21 -15.56 38.40 -39.05
C ASP A 21 -15.67 37.25 -38.02
N ALA A 22 -16.68 36.40 -38.21
CA ALA A 22 -17.31 35.58 -37.18
C ALA A 22 -17.15 34.05 -37.36
N LYS A 23 -17.23 33.36 -36.20
CA LYS A 23 -17.63 31.95 -35.89
C LYS A 23 -16.55 30.85 -35.82
N PRO A 24 -16.80 29.72 -35.10
CA PRO A 24 -17.79 29.44 -34.03
C PRO A 24 -17.16 28.97 -32.70
N GLY A 25 -17.91 29.14 -31.61
CA GLY A 25 -17.47 28.94 -30.23
C GLY A 25 -17.25 27.47 -29.82
N SER A 26 -16.23 27.28 -28.99
CA SER A 26 -16.02 26.10 -28.16
C SER A 26 -16.83 26.25 -26.87
N ASN A 27 -17.91 25.48 -26.75
CA ASN A 27 -18.65 25.32 -25.50
C ASN A 27 -17.78 24.56 -24.49
N GLY A 28 -17.15 25.30 -23.58
CA GLY A 28 -16.70 24.76 -22.30
C GLY A 28 -17.94 24.38 -21.49
N ILE A 29 -18.00 23.11 -21.10
CA ILE A 29 -19.03 22.62 -20.18
C ILE A 29 -18.69 23.22 -18.81
N GLY A 30 -19.46 24.24 -18.42
CA GLY A 30 -19.54 24.71 -17.04
C GLY A 30 -20.23 23.66 -16.14
N PRO A 31 -20.20 23.86 -14.81
CA PRO A 31 -20.77 22.91 -13.86
C PRO A 31 -22.23 22.64 -14.18
N LEU A 32 -22.60 21.36 -14.23
CA LEU A 32 -23.97 20.93 -14.48
C LEU A 32 -24.84 21.37 -13.30
N ALA A 33 -25.95 22.02 -13.62
CA ALA A 33 -26.87 22.64 -12.68
C ALA A 33 -27.48 21.64 -11.68
N SER A 34 -27.71 22.18 -10.49
CA SER A 34 -28.35 21.62 -9.30
C SER A 34 -29.68 20.91 -9.57
N LEU A 35 -29.92 19.84 -8.81
CA LEU A 35 -31.25 19.30 -8.59
C LEU A 35 -31.94 20.15 -7.51
N ASP A 36 -33.12 20.66 -7.83
CA ASP A 36 -33.90 21.56 -6.99
C ASP A 36 -34.43 20.86 -5.73
N ALA A 37 -34.01 21.37 -4.57
CA ALA A 37 -34.77 21.30 -3.32
C ALA A 37 -34.75 22.71 -2.71
N GLU A 38 -35.93 23.32 -2.56
CA GLU A 38 -36.11 24.67 -2.04
C GLU A 38 -35.61 24.77 -0.58
N ASN A 39 -34.41 25.32 -0.39
CA ASN A 39 -34.05 26.20 0.72
C ASN A 39 -32.83 27.04 0.30
N ASP A 40 -33.12 28.29 -0.03
CA ASP A 40 -32.23 29.30 -0.56
C ASP A 40 -31.20 29.73 0.50
N VAL A 41 -29.98 29.19 0.43
CA VAL A 41 -28.77 29.85 0.96
C VAL A 41 -27.71 29.73 -0.11
N ASP A 42 -27.56 30.77 -0.92
CA ASP A 42 -26.33 30.99 -1.70
C ASP A 42 -25.19 31.14 -0.67
N PRO A 43 -24.35 30.12 -0.45
CA PRO A 43 -23.32 30.24 0.55
C PRO A 43 -22.18 30.99 -0.12
N SER A 44 -22.08 32.28 0.18
CA SER A 44 -20.76 32.92 0.12
C SER A 44 -19.74 31.99 0.79
N SER A 45 -18.55 31.83 0.21
CA SER A 45 -17.49 30.94 0.71
C SER A 45 -17.33 30.98 2.24
N ASP A 46 -17.50 32.16 2.85
CA ASP A 46 -17.41 32.38 4.30
C ASP A 46 -18.50 31.64 5.12
N THR A 47 -19.72 31.53 4.59
CA THR A 47 -20.83 30.82 5.24
C THR A 47 -20.59 29.31 5.23
N ALA A 48 -20.10 28.76 4.13
CA ALA A 48 -19.75 27.34 4.03
C ALA A 48 -18.54 26.99 4.92
N LEU A 49 -17.53 27.87 5.02
CA LEU A 49 -16.40 27.71 5.95
C LEU A 49 -16.84 27.73 7.42
N LEU A 50 -17.77 28.63 7.78
CA LEU A 50 -18.34 28.66 9.13
C LEU A 50 -19.14 27.39 9.43
N HIS A 51 -19.91 26.89 8.46
CA HIS A 51 -20.67 25.65 8.62
C HIS A 51 -19.73 24.45 8.81
N ARG A 52 -18.67 24.34 8.00
CA ARG A 52 -17.62 23.33 8.16
C ARG A 52 -17.04 23.37 9.57
N ALA A 53 -16.65 24.56 10.06
CA ALA A 53 -16.04 24.71 11.38
C ALA A 53 -16.97 24.24 12.51
N LYS A 54 -18.28 24.53 12.42
CA LYS A 54 -19.27 24.05 13.39
C LYS A 54 -19.38 22.53 13.40
N ILE A 55 -19.42 21.90 12.22
CA ILE A 55 -19.49 20.44 12.13
C ILE A 55 -18.19 19.80 12.62
N THR A 56 -17.03 20.35 12.30
CA THR A 56 -15.73 19.90 12.83
C THR A 56 -15.68 19.98 14.35
N ALA A 57 -16.21 21.05 14.96
CA ALA A 57 -16.31 21.15 16.43
C ALA A 57 -17.24 20.07 17.01
N ARG A 58 -18.39 19.80 16.38
CA ARG A 58 -19.28 18.70 16.78
C ARG A 58 -18.59 17.33 16.68
N LEU A 59 -17.80 17.10 15.64
CA LEU A 59 -17.02 15.86 15.49
C LEU A 59 -15.90 15.73 16.54
N ALA A 60 -15.37 16.82 17.07
CA ALA A 60 -14.44 16.76 18.20
C ALA A 60 -15.14 16.30 19.49
N ASP A 61 -16.41 16.68 19.68
CA ASP A 61 -17.22 16.28 20.84
C ASP A 61 -17.86 14.89 20.67
N SER A 62 -18.17 14.49 19.44
CA SER A 62 -18.81 13.23 19.09
C SER A 62 -18.16 12.61 17.83
N PRO A 63 -16.99 11.97 17.97
CA PRO A 63 -16.20 11.48 16.83
C PRO A 63 -16.88 10.41 15.99
N TYR A 64 -17.74 9.60 16.59
CA TYR A 64 -18.43 8.48 15.92
C TYR A 64 -19.78 8.88 15.29
N ASP A 65 -20.03 10.19 15.13
CA ASP A 65 -21.26 10.72 14.55
C ASP A 65 -21.26 10.62 13.01
N LEU A 66 -21.88 9.55 12.50
CA LEU A 66 -22.00 9.32 11.06
C LEU A 66 -22.78 10.44 10.34
N ILE A 67 -23.77 11.07 11.00
CA ILE A 67 -24.56 12.16 10.40
C ILE A 67 -23.67 13.38 10.22
N ALA A 68 -22.80 13.66 11.19
CA ALA A 68 -21.87 14.76 11.11
C ALA A 68 -20.86 14.61 9.97
N TYR A 69 -20.35 13.40 9.72
CA TYR A 69 -19.51 13.15 8.55
C TYR A 69 -20.26 13.34 7.23
N LEU A 70 -21.51 12.87 7.11
CA LEU A 70 -22.33 13.09 5.91
C LEU A 70 -22.58 14.59 5.67
N GLU A 71 -22.90 15.37 6.71
CA GLU A 71 -23.09 16.81 6.62
C GLU A 71 -21.79 17.52 6.21
N ARG A 72 -20.65 17.15 6.81
CA ARG A 72 -19.34 17.73 6.46
C ARG A 72 -18.93 17.41 5.04
N ALA A 73 -19.23 16.20 4.55
CA ALA A 73 -18.98 15.81 3.16
C ALA A 73 -19.75 16.70 2.16
N HIS A 74 -21.02 17.02 2.43
CA HIS A 74 -21.78 17.98 1.62
C HIS A 74 -21.15 19.38 1.62
N VAL A 75 -20.70 19.85 2.79
CA VAL A 75 -20.03 21.15 2.89
C VAL A 75 -18.69 21.15 2.14
N HIS A 76 -17.92 20.07 2.19
CA HIS A 76 -16.71 19.92 1.40
C HIS A 76 -17.00 19.95 -0.12
N LEU A 77 -18.07 19.31 -0.59
CA LEU A 77 -18.51 19.42 -1.99
C LEU A 77 -18.87 20.87 -2.37
N ALA A 78 -19.63 21.57 -1.51
CA ALA A 78 -19.99 22.98 -1.74
C ALA A 78 -18.77 23.91 -1.79
N LEU A 79 -17.71 23.58 -1.06
CA LEU A 79 -16.42 24.28 -1.07
C LEU A 79 -15.49 23.85 -2.23
N GLY A 80 -15.90 22.87 -3.04
CA GLY A 80 -15.12 22.36 -4.17
C GLY A 80 -13.97 21.44 -3.78
N TYR A 81 -14.11 20.69 -2.67
CA TYR A 81 -13.17 19.66 -2.20
C TYR A 81 -13.79 18.25 -2.26
N PRO A 82 -13.99 17.68 -3.47
CA PRO A 82 -14.55 16.34 -3.61
C PRO A 82 -13.65 15.23 -3.03
N ASP A 83 -12.35 15.48 -2.93
CA ASP A 83 -11.37 14.63 -2.24
C ASP A 83 -11.69 14.50 -0.74
N LEU A 84 -11.94 15.62 -0.06
CA LEU A 84 -12.29 15.63 1.36
C LEU A 84 -13.68 15.05 1.60
N ALA A 85 -14.63 15.35 0.71
CA ALA A 85 -15.97 14.78 0.77
C ALA A 85 -15.96 13.25 0.63
N ALA A 86 -15.10 12.69 -0.25
CA ALA A 86 -14.94 11.24 -0.38
C ALA A 86 -14.40 10.60 0.90
N GLY A 87 -13.45 11.26 1.59
CA GLY A 87 -12.95 10.80 2.89
C GLY A 87 -14.02 10.75 3.96
N ASP A 88 -14.79 11.83 4.12
CA ASP A 88 -15.87 11.92 5.09
C ASP A 88 -17.01 10.93 4.79
N ALA A 89 -17.42 10.81 3.52
CA ALA A 89 -18.43 9.84 3.12
C ALA A 89 -17.96 8.40 3.35
N TYR A 90 -16.67 8.11 3.18
CA TYR A 90 -16.12 6.79 3.49
C TYR A 90 -16.10 6.50 5.00
N ARG A 91 -15.71 7.47 5.84
CA ARG A 91 -15.83 7.32 7.31
C ARG A 91 -17.27 7.11 7.75
N ALA A 92 -18.23 7.86 7.18
CA ALA A 92 -19.65 7.66 7.44
C ALA A 92 -20.12 6.25 7.04
N LEU A 93 -19.63 5.71 5.92
CA LEU A 93 -19.93 4.35 5.50
C LEU A 93 -19.40 3.31 6.50
N LEU A 94 -18.18 3.49 7.01
CA LEU A 94 -17.61 2.61 8.03
C LEU A 94 -18.40 2.67 9.35
N LEU A 95 -18.77 3.86 9.82
CA LEU A 95 -19.59 4.05 11.02
C LEU A 95 -21.02 3.49 10.87
N ALA A 96 -21.58 3.53 9.66
CA ALA A 96 -22.86 2.87 9.41
C ALA A 96 -22.77 1.34 9.56
N ASP A 97 -21.63 0.74 9.22
CA ASP A 97 -21.38 -0.68 9.48
C ASP A 97 -21.12 -0.96 10.98
N GLU A 98 -20.45 -0.07 11.70
CA GLU A 98 -20.29 -0.11 13.17
C GLU A 98 -21.66 -0.11 13.87
N ALA A 99 -22.49 0.90 13.59
CA ALA A 99 -23.81 1.05 14.22
C ALA A 99 -24.76 -0.13 13.92
N ARG A 100 -24.57 -0.83 12.80
CA ARG A 100 -25.42 -1.95 12.38
C ARG A 100 -24.95 -3.31 12.93
N THR A 101 -23.69 -3.44 13.31
CA THR A 101 -23.09 -4.75 13.60
C THR A 101 -22.67 -4.86 15.07
N GLU A 102 -23.52 -5.50 15.87
CA GLU A 102 -23.20 -5.80 17.28
C GLU A 102 -21.86 -6.53 17.40
N GLY A 103 -21.02 -6.07 18.34
CA GLY A 103 -19.70 -6.63 18.62
C GLY A 103 -18.56 -6.08 17.75
N PHE A 104 -18.81 -5.10 16.88
CA PHE A 104 -17.72 -4.28 16.34
C PHE A 104 -17.18 -3.30 17.40
N GLU A 105 -15.95 -2.84 17.20
CA GLU A 105 -15.16 -2.08 18.18
C GLU A 105 -15.84 -0.79 18.63
N TYR A 106 -16.53 -0.10 17.71
CA TYR A 106 -17.17 1.20 17.97
C TYR A 106 -18.70 1.13 17.84
N HIS A 107 -19.27 -0.06 18.03
CA HIS A 107 -20.70 -0.30 17.85
C HIS A 107 -21.55 0.60 18.76
N ASP A 108 -21.24 0.60 20.06
CA ASP A 108 -22.04 1.30 21.07
C ASP A 108 -21.97 2.81 20.86
N GLU A 109 -20.77 3.35 20.60
CA GLU A 109 -20.53 4.77 20.35
C GLU A 109 -21.23 5.25 19.07
N ALA A 110 -21.11 4.49 17.98
CA ALA A 110 -21.76 4.82 16.72
C ALA A 110 -23.30 4.72 16.81
N ALA A 111 -23.82 3.72 17.53
CA ALA A 111 -25.25 3.55 17.75
C ALA A 111 -25.83 4.66 18.64
N GLU A 112 -25.13 5.05 19.71
CA GLU A 112 -25.54 6.14 20.60
C GLU A 112 -25.53 7.49 19.87
N ALA A 113 -24.46 7.80 19.13
CA ALA A 113 -24.36 9.03 18.34
C ALA A 113 -25.51 9.12 17.32
N LEU A 114 -25.81 8.02 16.63
CA LEU A 114 -26.91 7.97 15.67
C LEU A 114 -28.30 8.11 16.33
N ALA A 115 -28.50 7.51 17.50
CA ALA A 115 -29.77 7.56 18.23
C ALA A 115 -30.13 8.98 18.74
N SER A 116 -29.15 9.89 18.82
CA SER A 116 -29.37 11.29 19.17
C SER A 116 -30.21 12.05 18.11
N TYR A 117 -30.34 11.51 16.91
CA TYR A 117 -31.08 12.11 15.80
C TYR A 117 -32.48 11.52 15.65
N ALA A 118 -33.52 12.37 15.76
CA ALA A 118 -34.90 11.96 15.54
C ALA A 118 -35.24 11.77 14.04
N ALA A 119 -34.81 12.71 13.20
CA ALA A 119 -35.04 12.69 11.75
C ALA A 119 -34.00 13.59 11.04
N PRO A 120 -32.76 13.10 10.84
CA PRO A 120 -31.70 13.90 10.21
C PRO A 120 -32.02 14.14 8.73
N GLN A 121 -31.88 15.39 8.27
CA GLN A 121 -32.23 15.80 6.90
C GLN A 121 -31.41 15.06 5.84
N VAL A 122 -30.13 14.78 6.12
CA VAL A 122 -29.24 14.06 5.19
C VAL A 122 -29.70 12.63 4.89
N LEU A 123 -30.65 12.09 5.67
CA LEU A 123 -31.23 10.77 5.46
C LEU A 123 -32.66 10.82 4.89
N GLU A 124 -33.19 12.00 4.58
CA GLU A 124 -34.55 12.15 4.07
C GLU A 124 -34.74 11.40 2.73
N GLY A 125 -35.89 10.76 2.55
CA GLY A 125 -36.19 9.99 1.34
C GLY A 125 -35.48 8.64 1.22
N LEU A 126 -34.68 8.23 2.22
CA LEU A 126 -34.05 6.92 2.28
C LEU A 126 -34.87 5.92 3.09
N GLU A 127 -34.95 4.69 2.60
CA GLU A 127 -35.68 3.58 3.23
C GLU A 127 -34.78 2.78 4.19
N GLY A 128 -35.39 2.14 5.19
CA GLY A 128 -34.71 1.27 6.16
C GLY A 128 -34.49 1.89 7.53
N GLU A 129 -33.77 1.16 8.39
CA GLU A 129 -33.37 1.65 9.71
C GLU A 129 -32.32 2.76 9.59
N ALA A 130 -32.12 3.55 10.66
CA ALA A 130 -31.25 4.74 10.63
C ALA A 130 -29.84 4.43 10.10
N ALA A 131 -29.22 3.32 10.52
CA ALA A 131 -27.89 2.91 10.07
C ALA A 131 -27.88 2.48 8.58
N GLN A 132 -28.94 1.82 8.10
CA GLN A 132 -29.09 1.44 6.69
C GLN A 132 -29.26 2.67 5.80
N ARG A 133 -30.07 3.63 6.25
CA ARG A 133 -30.23 4.94 5.61
C ARG A 133 -28.90 5.70 5.59
N GLY A 134 -28.15 5.67 6.69
CA GLY A 134 -26.79 6.23 6.78
C GLY A 134 -25.84 5.63 5.73
N ALA A 135 -25.81 4.29 5.60
CA ALA A 135 -25.01 3.62 4.58
C ALA A 135 -25.44 3.99 3.15
N ALA A 136 -26.74 4.08 2.88
CA ALA A 136 -27.25 4.49 1.57
C ALA A 136 -26.85 5.93 1.22
N ALA A 137 -26.98 6.87 2.17
CA ALA A 137 -26.52 8.25 2.03
C ALA A 137 -25.00 8.31 1.77
N ALA A 138 -24.23 7.51 2.50
CA ALA A 138 -22.78 7.43 2.33
C ALA A 138 -22.39 6.90 0.93
N TYR A 139 -23.07 5.87 0.42
CA TYR A 139 -22.83 5.38 -0.95
C TYR A 139 -23.15 6.45 -2.01
N ARG A 140 -24.25 7.19 -1.87
CA ARG A 140 -24.62 8.31 -2.77
C ARG A 140 -23.51 9.35 -2.82
N LEU A 141 -23.13 9.87 -1.66
CA LEU A 141 -22.09 10.89 -1.53
C LEU A 141 -20.73 10.40 -2.01
N LEU A 142 -20.31 9.20 -1.60
CA LEU A 142 -19.01 8.66 -1.94
C LEU A 142 -18.88 8.43 -3.46
N ALA A 143 -19.88 7.83 -4.09
CA ALA A 143 -19.88 7.62 -5.54
C ALA A 143 -19.86 8.95 -6.32
N PHE A 144 -20.65 9.93 -5.87
CA PHE A 144 -20.69 11.26 -6.48
C PHE A 144 -19.37 12.02 -6.29
N ALA A 145 -18.83 12.07 -5.07
CA ALA A 145 -17.58 12.75 -4.76
C ALA A 145 -16.39 12.16 -5.54
N LEU A 146 -16.33 10.83 -5.65
CA LEU A 146 -15.31 10.16 -6.46
C LEU A 146 -15.46 10.49 -7.95
N LEU A 147 -16.69 10.58 -8.47
CA LEU A 147 -16.95 11.02 -9.84
C LEU A 147 -16.51 12.48 -10.06
N ASP A 148 -16.84 13.39 -9.15
CA ASP A 148 -16.48 14.82 -9.24
C ASP A 148 -14.96 15.06 -9.10
N ALA A 149 -14.29 14.23 -8.29
CA ALA A 149 -12.84 14.17 -8.26
C ALA A 149 -12.24 13.64 -9.58
N GLY A 150 -12.97 12.81 -10.33
CA GLY A 150 -12.51 12.17 -11.57
C GLY A 150 -11.93 10.76 -11.37
N CYS A 151 -12.14 10.16 -10.21
CA CYS A 151 -11.67 8.83 -9.80
C CYS A 151 -12.67 7.75 -10.26
N LEU A 152 -12.72 7.50 -11.58
CA LEU A 152 -13.84 6.79 -12.21
C LEU A 152 -13.96 5.32 -11.81
N SER A 153 -12.84 4.61 -11.64
CA SER A 153 -12.84 3.20 -11.26
C SER A 153 -13.39 2.99 -9.83
N SER A 154 -12.92 3.80 -8.89
CA SER A 154 -13.43 3.82 -7.51
C SER A 154 -14.88 4.28 -7.44
N ALA A 155 -15.27 5.30 -8.22
CA ALA A 155 -16.67 5.71 -8.32
C ALA A 155 -17.56 4.54 -8.77
N ALA A 156 -17.15 3.79 -9.81
CA ALA A 156 -17.87 2.61 -10.29
C ALA A 156 -17.98 1.51 -9.22
N LYS A 157 -16.88 1.25 -8.47
CA LYS A 157 -16.84 0.26 -7.38
C LYS A 157 -17.87 0.58 -6.29
N PHE A 158 -17.90 1.81 -5.79
CA PHE A 158 -18.83 2.19 -4.72
C PHE A 158 -20.26 2.39 -5.23
N LEU A 159 -20.43 2.86 -6.46
CA LEU A 159 -21.74 2.91 -7.13
C LEU A 159 -22.35 1.51 -7.26
N ARG A 160 -21.56 0.51 -7.68
CA ARG A 160 -22.02 -0.88 -7.77
C ARG A 160 -22.53 -1.38 -6.42
N ARG A 161 -21.70 -1.23 -5.37
CA ARG A 161 -22.05 -1.63 -4.01
C ARG A 161 -23.32 -0.94 -3.49
N GLY A 162 -23.45 0.36 -3.76
CA GLY A 162 -24.63 1.13 -3.39
C GLY A 162 -25.89 0.65 -4.10
N LEU A 163 -25.81 0.40 -5.42
CA LEU A 163 -26.94 -0.13 -6.20
C LEU A 163 -27.29 -1.58 -5.81
N ASP A 164 -26.31 -2.40 -5.45
CA ASP A 164 -26.55 -3.76 -4.97
C ASP A 164 -27.29 -3.73 -3.63
N ALA A 165 -26.97 -2.77 -2.75
CA ALA A 165 -27.64 -2.55 -1.47
C ALA A 165 -29.02 -1.85 -1.61
N SER A 166 -29.17 -0.97 -2.60
CA SER A 166 -30.39 -0.17 -2.83
C SER A 166 -30.69 -0.06 -4.34
N PRO A 167 -31.29 -1.10 -4.96
CA PRO A 167 -31.43 -1.18 -6.42
C PRO A 167 -32.31 -0.10 -7.06
N ASN A 168 -33.25 0.46 -6.30
CA ASN A 168 -34.20 1.47 -6.77
C ASN A 168 -33.76 2.91 -6.43
N ASP A 169 -32.52 3.10 -6.01
CA ASP A 169 -31.99 4.41 -5.64
C ASP A 169 -31.82 5.32 -6.87
N THR A 170 -32.65 6.36 -6.94
CA THR A 170 -32.69 7.27 -8.10
C THR A 170 -31.48 8.19 -8.22
N GLU A 171 -30.83 8.53 -7.10
CA GLU A 171 -29.61 9.37 -7.09
C GLU A 171 -28.40 8.56 -7.54
N LEU A 172 -28.27 7.31 -7.10
CA LEU A 172 -27.26 6.39 -7.62
C LEU A 172 -27.49 6.10 -9.10
N ALA A 173 -28.74 5.93 -9.54
CA ALA A 173 -29.06 5.78 -10.96
C ALA A 173 -28.66 7.02 -11.79
N THR A 174 -28.82 8.23 -11.24
CA THR A 174 -28.37 9.48 -11.86
C THR A 174 -26.84 9.57 -11.91
N THR A 175 -26.17 9.23 -10.81
CA THR A 175 -24.70 9.17 -10.72
C THR A 175 -24.13 8.15 -11.71
N ARG A 176 -24.81 7.03 -11.91
CA ARG A 176 -24.46 6.04 -12.93
C ARG A 176 -24.45 6.63 -14.34
N GLN A 177 -25.51 7.33 -14.72
CA GLN A 177 -25.58 7.96 -16.05
C GLN A 177 -24.47 9.00 -16.23
N ALA A 178 -24.19 9.80 -15.19
CA ALA A 178 -23.11 10.77 -15.21
C ALA A 178 -21.73 10.11 -15.34
N LEU A 179 -21.50 8.98 -14.64
CA LEU A 179 -20.28 8.19 -14.72
C LEU A 179 -20.10 7.56 -16.11
N GLU A 180 -21.16 6.98 -16.70
CA GLU A 180 -21.16 6.44 -18.05
C GLU A 180 -20.78 7.53 -19.08
N ALA A 181 -21.34 8.73 -18.95
CA ALA A 181 -21.01 9.87 -19.80
C ALA A 181 -19.55 10.36 -19.60
N ALA A 182 -19.08 10.44 -18.36
CA ALA A 182 -17.71 10.82 -18.04
C ALA A 182 -16.68 9.80 -18.58
N ALA A 183 -16.95 8.51 -18.41
CA ALA A 183 -16.15 7.42 -18.94
C ALA A 183 -16.08 7.47 -20.48
N ALA A 184 -17.24 7.63 -21.14
CA ALA A 184 -17.31 7.73 -22.60
C ALA A 184 -16.52 8.92 -23.14
N LYS A 185 -16.60 10.08 -22.46
CA LYS A 185 -15.83 11.27 -22.80
C LYS A 185 -14.32 11.07 -22.59
N ARG A 186 -13.91 10.43 -21.49
CA ARG A 186 -12.50 10.23 -21.13
C ARG A 186 -11.81 9.21 -22.03
N LEU A 187 -12.51 8.13 -22.41
CA LEU A 187 -11.99 7.04 -23.24
C LEU A 187 -12.26 7.22 -24.74
N GLY A 188 -13.12 8.17 -25.11
CA GLY A 188 -13.53 8.43 -26.49
C GLY A 188 -14.50 7.39 -27.07
N HIS A 189 -15.00 6.46 -26.27
CA HIS A 189 -15.97 5.43 -26.64
C HIS A 189 -16.72 4.92 -25.41
N SER A 190 -17.92 4.36 -25.61
CA SER A 190 -18.71 3.76 -24.52
C SER A 190 -18.06 2.47 -24.03
N VAL A 191 -18.09 2.25 -22.72
CA VAL A 191 -17.57 1.05 -22.06
C VAL A 191 -18.56 0.54 -21.02
N ASP A 192 -18.46 -0.74 -20.65
CA ASP A 192 -19.07 -1.23 -19.42
C ASP A 192 -18.27 -0.69 -18.23
N ILE A 193 -18.84 0.28 -17.52
CA ILE A 193 -18.20 0.94 -16.38
C ILE A 193 -17.90 -0.01 -15.20
N PHE A 194 -18.48 -1.21 -15.18
CA PHE A 194 -18.26 -2.18 -14.12
C PHE A 194 -17.29 -3.31 -14.51
N ALA A 195 -16.77 -3.28 -15.74
CA ALA A 195 -15.75 -4.22 -16.17
C ALA A 195 -14.39 -3.88 -15.51
N PRO A 196 -13.63 -4.89 -15.06
CA PRO A 196 -12.39 -4.67 -14.33
C PRO A 196 -11.31 -4.04 -15.22
N GLY A 197 -10.58 -3.06 -14.69
CA GLY A 197 -9.42 -2.45 -15.35
C GLY A 197 -9.73 -1.56 -16.56
N VAL A 198 -11.01 -1.23 -16.80
CA VAL A 198 -11.42 -0.42 -17.96
C VAL A 198 -11.40 1.08 -17.66
N LEU A 199 -11.66 1.47 -16.42
CA LEU A 199 -11.72 2.88 -16.00
C LEU A 199 -10.41 3.33 -15.34
N PRO A 200 -9.95 4.56 -15.63
CA PRO A 200 -8.84 5.16 -14.89
C PRO A 200 -9.27 5.49 -13.46
N ASP A 201 -8.31 5.47 -12.54
CA ASP A 201 -8.56 5.76 -11.12
C ASP A 201 -7.77 6.96 -10.60
N THR A 202 -6.62 7.26 -11.20
CA THR A 202 -5.81 8.43 -10.84
C THR A 202 -6.38 9.71 -11.45
N THR A 203 -6.47 10.74 -10.62
CA THR A 203 -6.91 12.10 -10.98
C THR A 203 -6.01 13.16 -10.34
N LEU A 204 -6.35 14.44 -10.53
CA LEU A 204 -5.70 15.58 -9.89
C LEU A 204 -6.72 16.35 -9.05
N VAL A 205 -6.36 16.69 -7.81
CA VAL A 205 -7.15 17.50 -6.88
C VAL A 205 -6.40 18.78 -6.51
N ARG A 206 -7.07 19.71 -5.82
CA ARG A 206 -6.48 21.01 -5.45
C ARG A 206 -5.24 20.79 -4.58
N ARG A 207 -4.16 21.53 -4.87
CA ARG A 207 -2.91 21.49 -4.12
C ARG A 207 -2.72 22.83 -3.42
N GLU A 208 -3.41 23.09 -2.34
CA GLU A 208 -3.40 24.43 -1.73
C GLU A 208 -3.30 24.40 -0.21
N VAL A 209 -3.01 25.57 0.37
CA VAL A 209 -3.16 25.76 1.81
C VAL A 209 -4.64 25.89 2.10
N TYR A 210 -5.22 24.86 2.71
CA TYR A 210 -6.63 24.88 3.10
C TYR A 210 -6.92 26.08 4.01
N PRO A 211 -8.06 26.80 3.87
CA PRO A 211 -8.34 28.01 4.63
C PRO A 211 -8.36 27.85 6.15
N TRP A 212 -8.56 26.62 6.64
CA TRP A 212 -8.57 26.26 8.06
C TRP A 212 -7.27 25.60 8.53
N ASN A 213 -6.23 25.56 7.69
CA ASN A 213 -4.93 25.03 8.08
C ASN A 213 -4.20 26.06 8.96
N THR A 214 -4.09 25.78 10.25
CA THR A 214 -3.38 26.60 11.23
C THR A 214 -1.93 26.14 11.47
N HIS A 215 -1.48 25.09 10.79
CA HIS A 215 -0.14 24.49 10.97
C HIS A 215 0.84 24.84 9.84
N GLU A 216 0.38 25.41 8.72
CA GLU A 216 1.30 25.85 7.67
C GLU A 216 2.10 27.08 8.15
N PRO A 217 3.43 26.98 8.29
CA PRO A 217 4.22 28.10 8.80
C PRO A 217 4.41 29.17 7.73
N ASP A 218 4.58 30.43 8.17
CA ASP A 218 5.22 31.43 7.33
C ASP A 218 6.72 31.11 7.22
N ARG A 219 7.09 30.41 6.16
CA ARG A 219 8.47 29.98 5.85
C ARG A 219 9.43 31.16 5.71
N PHE A 220 8.94 32.38 5.48
CA PHE A 220 9.75 33.58 5.26
C PHE A 220 9.93 34.45 6.50
N SER A 221 9.24 34.12 7.59
CA SER A 221 9.36 34.83 8.86
C SER A 221 10.76 34.71 9.46
N GLU A 222 11.17 35.71 10.25
CA GLU A 222 12.46 35.70 10.96
C GLU A 222 12.57 34.50 11.93
N GLU A 223 11.45 34.08 12.52
CA GLU A 223 11.36 32.90 13.40
C GLU A 223 11.68 31.61 12.63
N SER A 224 10.97 31.36 11.52
CA SER A 224 11.24 30.19 10.66
C SER A 224 12.68 30.17 10.14
N LEU A 225 13.20 31.31 9.71
CA LEU A 225 14.59 31.42 9.24
C LEU A 225 15.60 31.14 10.37
N THR A 226 15.32 31.58 11.59
CA THR A 226 16.19 31.34 12.75
C THR A 226 16.22 29.85 13.10
N GLU A 227 15.07 29.18 13.12
CA GLU A 227 14.98 27.75 13.37
C GLU A 227 15.72 26.95 12.29
N LEU A 228 15.45 27.25 11.01
CA LEU A 228 16.10 26.59 9.88
C LEU A 228 17.61 26.77 9.88
N ASN A 229 18.10 28.00 10.14
CA ASN A 229 19.54 28.25 10.22
C ASN A 229 20.19 27.57 11.43
N THR A 230 19.47 27.44 12.55
CA THR A 230 19.97 26.71 13.74
C THR A 230 20.14 25.22 13.41
N ALA A 231 19.15 24.61 12.77
CA ALA A 231 19.26 23.22 12.32
C ALA A 231 20.38 23.04 11.28
N LEU A 232 20.51 23.98 10.34
CA LEU A 232 21.49 23.93 9.26
C LEU A 232 22.94 23.98 9.75
N GLN A 233 23.24 24.71 10.83
CA GLN A 233 24.62 24.88 11.34
C GLN A 233 25.34 23.56 11.62
N HIS A 234 24.62 22.51 12.01
CA HIS A 234 25.20 21.20 12.29
C HIS A 234 25.53 20.40 11.02
N LEU A 235 24.81 20.66 9.92
CA LEU A 235 24.87 19.86 8.68
C LEU A 235 25.61 20.59 7.55
N ALA A 236 25.61 21.92 7.55
CA ALA A 236 26.22 22.79 6.56
C ALA A 236 26.73 24.10 7.22
N PRO A 237 27.83 24.04 8.01
CA PRO A 237 28.29 25.18 8.83
C PRO A 237 28.73 26.40 8.02
N LYS A 238 28.99 26.23 6.71
CA LYS A 238 29.37 27.29 5.77
C LYS A 238 28.18 27.88 5.02
N CYS A 239 26.96 27.49 5.37
CA CYS A 239 25.74 27.90 4.68
C CYS A 239 24.75 28.59 5.62
N ALA A 240 23.87 29.40 5.04
CA ALA A 240 22.72 29.98 5.70
C ALA A 240 21.48 29.90 4.79
N VAL A 241 20.32 29.64 5.37
CA VAL A 241 19.03 29.78 4.69
C VAL A 241 18.66 31.25 4.61
N GLN A 242 18.31 31.72 3.40
CA GLN A 242 17.87 33.09 3.16
C GLN A 242 16.66 33.11 2.22
N VAL A 243 15.92 34.21 2.24
CA VAL A 243 14.83 34.46 1.28
C VAL A 243 15.43 34.93 -0.05
N VAL A 244 15.03 34.27 -1.13
CA VAL A 244 15.37 34.61 -2.51
C VAL A 244 14.14 35.14 -3.20
N VAL A 245 14.28 36.29 -3.85
CA VAL A 245 13.22 36.88 -4.68
C VAL A 245 13.52 36.55 -6.14
N LEU A 246 12.61 35.81 -6.78
CA LEU A 246 12.74 35.30 -8.13
C LEU A 246 11.69 35.94 -9.05
N PRO A 247 12.00 36.17 -10.34
CA PRO A 247 11.00 36.65 -11.29
C PRO A 247 9.97 35.56 -11.59
N VAL A 248 8.70 35.95 -11.70
CA VAL A 248 7.64 35.06 -12.17
C VAL A 248 7.76 34.91 -13.68
N LEU A 249 7.68 33.67 -14.18
CA LEU A 249 7.89 33.36 -15.59
C LEU A 249 6.62 32.77 -16.19
N LEU A 250 6.19 33.31 -17.32
CA LEU A 250 5.06 32.81 -18.11
C LEU A 250 5.58 32.43 -19.50
N ASP A 251 5.39 31.19 -19.91
CA ASP A 251 5.90 30.64 -21.17
C ASP A 251 7.41 30.91 -21.43
N GLY A 252 8.20 30.95 -20.35
CA GLY A 252 9.64 31.21 -20.40
C GLY A 252 10.02 32.68 -20.49
N VAL A 253 9.05 33.60 -20.39
CA VAL A 253 9.26 35.05 -20.38
C VAL A 253 9.00 35.58 -18.97
N ALA A 254 9.93 36.39 -18.45
CA ALA A 254 9.73 37.05 -17.16
C ALA A 254 8.59 38.06 -17.27
N LEU A 255 7.60 37.93 -16.38
CA LEU A 255 6.53 38.90 -16.24
C LEU A 255 7.10 40.16 -15.56
N GLU A 256 7.10 41.29 -16.27
CA GLU A 256 7.61 42.55 -15.75
C GLU A 256 6.94 42.91 -14.41
N GLY A 257 7.78 43.15 -13.40
CA GLY A 257 7.34 43.54 -12.06
C GLY A 257 6.76 42.42 -11.19
N ALA A 258 6.59 41.20 -11.72
CA ALA A 258 6.07 40.06 -10.95
C ALA A 258 7.23 39.23 -10.37
N THR A 259 7.24 39.10 -9.04
CA THR A 259 8.25 38.31 -8.31
C THR A 259 7.60 37.36 -7.30
N CYS A 260 8.25 36.23 -7.01
CA CYS A 260 7.90 35.33 -5.93
C CYS A 260 9.06 35.19 -4.94
N SER A 261 8.74 34.90 -3.69
CA SER A 261 9.74 34.59 -2.66
C SER A 261 9.89 33.08 -2.51
N GLN A 262 11.12 32.62 -2.36
CA GLN A 262 11.48 31.24 -2.03
C GLN A 262 12.59 31.23 -0.98
N LEU A 263 12.87 30.07 -0.41
CA LEU A 263 14.07 29.88 0.40
C LEU A 263 15.22 29.42 -0.49
N GLY A 264 16.44 29.79 -0.13
CA GLY A 264 17.68 29.37 -0.78
C GLY A 264 18.79 29.17 0.24
N LEU A 265 19.76 28.31 -0.08
CA LEU A 265 20.98 28.16 0.70
C LEU A 265 22.07 29.09 0.17
N PHE A 266 22.78 29.81 1.03
CA PHE A 266 23.83 30.75 0.66
C PHE A 266 25.11 30.48 1.42
N ALA A 267 26.25 30.52 0.73
CA ALA A 267 27.55 30.41 1.34
C ALA A 267 27.84 31.63 2.23
N VAL A 268 28.16 31.43 3.51
CA VAL A 268 28.58 32.52 4.44
C VAL A 268 30.11 32.72 4.46
N GLU A 269 30.83 31.80 3.84
CA GLU A 269 32.27 31.82 3.59
C GLU A 269 32.62 31.13 2.26
N ASP A 270 33.87 31.23 1.82
CA ASP A 270 34.32 30.54 0.63
C ASP A 270 34.35 29.02 0.86
N ILE A 271 33.87 28.27 -0.13
CA ILE A 271 33.84 26.81 -0.19
C ILE A 271 34.74 26.38 -1.34
N ALA A 272 35.75 25.56 -1.03
CA ALA A 272 36.73 25.11 -2.01
C ALA A 272 36.11 24.10 -3.00
N PRO A 273 36.67 23.99 -4.22
CA PRO A 273 36.29 22.92 -5.14
C PRO A 273 36.49 21.54 -4.50
N GLY A 274 35.51 20.64 -4.66
CA GLY A 274 35.52 19.31 -4.04
C GLY A 274 35.20 19.29 -2.53
N GLU A 275 34.97 20.45 -1.91
CA GLU A 275 34.61 20.53 -0.50
C GLU A 275 33.15 20.14 -0.28
N LYS A 276 32.90 19.38 0.79
CA LYS A 276 31.55 19.02 1.23
C LYS A 276 30.83 20.27 1.77
N VAL A 277 29.65 20.54 1.22
CA VAL A 277 28.82 21.72 1.52
C VAL A 277 27.78 21.40 2.59
N LEU A 278 27.09 20.26 2.44
CA LEU A 278 26.03 19.79 3.31
C LEU A 278 26.10 18.27 3.39
N GLU A 279 25.84 17.71 4.57
CA GLU A 279 25.63 16.27 4.76
C GLU A 279 24.45 16.06 5.70
N GLU A 280 23.38 15.45 5.18
CA GLU A 280 22.10 15.33 5.88
C GLU A 280 21.64 13.87 5.90
N TYR A 281 21.41 13.36 7.11
CA TYR A 281 20.66 12.12 7.34
C TYR A 281 19.17 12.44 7.34
N SER A 282 18.34 11.57 6.75
CA SER A 282 16.90 11.71 6.84
C SER A 282 16.21 10.45 7.35
N LEU A 283 15.45 10.66 8.42
CA LEU A 283 14.51 9.68 8.98
C LEU A 283 13.30 9.47 8.07
N LEU A 284 12.95 10.47 7.25
CA LEU A 284 11.83 10.40 6.32
C LEU A 284 12.24 9.67 5.04
N THR A 285 12.61 8.40 5.23
CA THR A 285 13.06 7.47 4.20
C THR A 285 12.17 6.23 4.18
N ALA A 286 11.78 5.81 2.98
CA ALA A 286 10.95 4.64 2.76
C ALA A 286 11.39 3.86 1.52
N ASN A 287 11.22 2.53 1.55
CA ASN A 287 11.40 1.67 0.39
C ASN A 287 10.13 0.86 0.13
N ASN A 288 9.83 0.54 -1.13
CA ASN A 288 8.62 -0.19 -1.49
C ASN A 288 8.84 -1.69 -1.68
N ARG A 289 9.97 -2.26 -1.23
CA ARG A 289 10.28 -3.69 -1.41
C ARG A 289 10.05 -4.49 -0.14
N MET A 290 9.40 -5.63 -0.30
CA MET A 290 9.20 -6.59 0.78
C MET A 290 10.41 -7.51 0.87
N LYS A 291 10.93 -7.73 2.09
CA LYS A 291 11.98 -8.73 2.39
C LYS A 291 13.35 -8.47 1.75
N ASP A 292 13.61 -7.25 1.30
CA ASP A 292 14.96 -6.86 0.89
C ASP A 292 15.88 -6.73 2.12
N SER A 293 17.17 -7.02 1.93
CA SER A 293 18.19 -6.91 2.98
C SER A 293 18.65 -5.46 3.16
N VAL A 294 17.71 -4.56 3.49
CA VAL A 294 17.94 -3.13 3.69
C VAL A 294 17.66 -2.71 5.12
N CYS A 295 18.32 -1.63 5.55
CA CYS A 295 18.04 -0.96 6.83
C CYS A 295 16.63 -0.38 6.83
N ASP A 296 15.85 -0.61 7.89
CA ASP A 296 14.50 -0.05 7.99
C ASP A 296 14.49 1.49 8.06
N ALA A 297 15.48 2.08 8.72
CA ALA A 297 15.55 3.53 8.94
C ALA A 297 16.03 4.29 7.69
N CYS A 298 17.12 3.86 7.06
CA CYS A 298 17.75 4.60 5.94
C CYS A 298 17.64 3.91 4.57
N SER A 299 17.07 2.69 4.50
CA SER A 299 16.93 1.91 3.26
C SER A 299 18.24 1.63 2.48
N SER A 300 19.40 1.80 3.13
CA SER A 300 20.69 1.32 2.62
C SER A 300 20.80 -0.20 2.76
N GLU A 301 21.56 -0.84 1.86
CA GLU A 301 21.85 -2.27 1.97
C GLU A 301 22.52 -2.59 3.30
N LEU A 302 22.08 -3.68 3.95
CA LEU A 302 22.68 -4.16 5.18
C LEU A 302 24.08 -4.75 4.90
N PRO A 303 25.07 -4.55 5.79
CA PRO A 303 26.38 -5.17 5.67
C PRO A 303 26.27 -6.70 5.54
N ARG A 304 26.99 -7.30 4.58
CA ARG A 304 26.96 -8.74 4.32
C ARG A 304 27.46 -9.57 5.49
N ASP A 305 28.44 -9.05 6.23
CA ASP A 305 29.00 -9.65 7.44
C ASP A 305 28.14 -9.40 8.69
N ARG A 306 27.07 -8.62 8.56
CA ARG A 306 26.17 -8.17 9.63
C ARG A 306 26.89 -7.44 10.77
N GLN A 307 28.10 -6.94 10.54
CA GLN A 307 28.85 -6.24 11.57
C GLN A 307 28.18 -4.89 11.85
N GLY A 308 27.93 -4.59 13.14
CA GLY A 308 27.29 -3.34 13.57
C GLY A 308 25.77 -3.28 13.34
N VAL A 309 25.17 -4.34 12.78
CA VAL A 309 23.73 -4.45 12.60
C VAL A 309 23.04 -4.58 13.96
N VAL A 310 21.97 -3.82 14.15
CA VAL A 310 21.13 -3.87 15.34
C VAL A 310 19.76 -4.41 14.94
N MET A 311 19.24 -5.37 15.69
CA MET A 311 17.88 -5.90 15.47
C MET A 311 16.96 -5.35 16.56
N CYS A 312 15.69 -5.16 16.24
CA CYS A 312 14.70 -4.86 17.26
C CYS A 312 14.50 -6.07 18.19
N ASP A 313 14.55 -5.83 19.50
CA ASP A 313 14.40 -6.87 20.53
C ASP A 313 12.94 -7.35 20.69
N GLU A 314 11.96 -6.62 20.16
CA GLU A 314 10.54 -6.95 20.31
C GLU A 314 10.00 -7.73 19.10
N CYS A 315 10.12 -7.16 17.89
CA CYS A 315 9.57 -7.80 16.69
C CYS A 315 10.52 -8.82 16.04
N TYR A 316 11.83 -8.69 16.24
CA TYR A 316 12.90 -9.48 15.59
C TYR A 316 12.88 -9.50 14.04
N ASP A 317 11.95 -8.79 13.41
CA ASP A 317 11.77 -8.68 11.96
C ASP A 317 12.46 -7.42 11.39
N THR A 318 12.56 -6.36 12.19
CA THR A 318 13.15 -5.09 11.80
C THR A 318 14.64 -5.03 12.10
N VAL A 319 15.42 -4.58 11.11
CA VAL A 319 16.88 -4.56 11.15
C VAL A 319 17.42 -3.17 10.79
N PHE A 320 18.35 -2.68 11.60
CA PHE A 320 19.04 -1.40 11.42
C PHE A 320 20.51 -1.62 11.09
N CYS A 321 21.06 -0.86 10.14
CA CYS A 321 22.46 -1.03 9.73
C CYS A 321 23.49 -0.57 10.76
N SER A 322 23.08 0.21 11.77
CA SER A 322 23.96 0.78 12.79
C SER A 322 23.18 1.14 14.06
N ALA A 323 23.89 1.34 15.17
CA ALA A 323 23.33 1.88 16.40
C ALA A 323 22.69 3.27 16.20
N HIS A 324 23.25 4.11 15.34
CA HIS A 324 22.67 5.41 15.01
C HIS A 324 21.30 5.25 14.33
N CYS A 325 21.17 4.35 13.35
CA CYS A 325 19.87 4.10 12.71
C CYS A 325 18.84 3.51 13.68
N ALA A 326 19.27 2.68 14.65
CA ALA A 326 18.39 2.16 15.69
C ALA A 326 17.90 3.28 16.64
N GLU A 327 18.80 4.18 17.06
CA GLU A 327 18.47 5.35 17.88
C GLU A 327 17.51 6.30 17.14
N GLN A 328 17.79 6.61 15.88
CA GLN A 328 16.88 7.45 15.07
C GLN A 328 15.51 6.80 14.89
N ALA A 329 15.46 5.47 14.81
CA ALA A 329 14.21 4.73 14.67
C ALA A 329 13.32 4.79 15.92
N GLU A 330 13.83 5.14 17.11
CA GLU A 330 13.00 5.33 18.31
C GLU A 330 11.90 6.38 18.11
N ARG A 331 12.10 7.31 17.15
CA ARG A 331 11.12 8.35 16.80
C ARG A 331 9.91 7.85 16.03
N TYR A 332 9.92 6.65 15.46
CA TYR A 332 8.76 6.12 14.70
C TYR A 332 8.49 4.63 14.95
N HIS A 333 9.55 3.84 15.19
CA HIS A 333 9.48 2.38 15.21
C HIS A 333 8.53 1.86 16.29
N PRO A 334 8.49 2.41 17.52
CA PRO A 334 7.55 1.89 18.53
C PRO A 334 6.08 1.99 18.10
N ALA A 335 5.70 3.00 17.31
CA ALA A 335 4.33 3.12 16.77
C ALA A 335 4.00 2.05 15.71
N VAL A 336 5.00 1.50 15.01
CA VAL A 336 4.83 0.50 13.94
C VAL A 336 5.38 -0.89 14.31
N CYS A 337 6.01 -1.04 15.48
CA CYS A 337 6.68 -2.28 15.88
C CYS A 337 5.69 -3.44 16.00
N GLY A 338 5.98 -4.54 15.29
CA GLY A 338 5.15 -5.75 15.33
C GLY A 338 3.69 -5.53 14.93
N THR A 339 3.40 -4.46 14.17
CA THR A 339 2.03 -4.10 13.78
C THR A 339 1.58 -4.69 12.44
N GLY A 340 2.54 -5.00 11.56
CA GLY A 340 2.29 -5.29 10.15
C GLY A 340 2.18 -4.05 9.26
N CYS A 341 2.31 -2.83 9.80
CA CYS A 341 2.32 -1.59 8.99
C CYS A 341 3.40 -1.60 7.90
N ASP A 342 4.52 -2.26 8.16
CA ASP A 342 5.66 -2.38 7.26
C ASP A 342 5.36 -3.21 5.99
N GLU A 343 4.26 -3.98 5.97
CA GLU A 343 3.78 -4.71 4.79
C GLU A 343 2.89 -3.84 3.89
N ILE A 344 2.27 -2.78 4.43
CA ILE A 344 1.29 -1.97 3.69
C ILE A 344 1.99 -1.15 2.61
N GLY A 345 1.62 -1.38 1.35
CA GLY A 345 2.15 -0.62 0.22
C GLY A 345 3.48 -1.16 -0.32
N LYS A 346 4.00 -2.28 0.20
CA LYS A 346 5.17 -2.98 -0.36
C LYS A 346 4.82 -3.80 -1.61
N ASP A 347 5.83 -4.08 -2.42
CA ASP A 347 5.79 -4.80 -3.70
C ASP A 347 4.65 -4.38 -4.64
N PRO A 348 4.50 -3.06 -4.92
CA PRO A 348 3.47 -2.57 -5.82
C PRO A 348 3.67 -3.08 -7.24
N VAL A 349 2.59 -3.15 -8.01
CA VAL A 349 2.69 -3.34 -9.46
C VAL A 349 3.44 -2.15 -10.08
N PRO A 350 4.19 -2.33 -11.19
CA PRO A 350 5.15 -1.34 -11.65
C PRO A 350 4.63 0.09 -11.87
N HIS A 351 3.37 0.24 -12.30
CA HIS A 351 2.77 1.56 -12.56
C HIS A 351 2.29 2.28 -11.29
N GLU A 352 2.24 1.58 -10.15
CA GLU A 352 1.88 2.14 -8.83
C GLU A 352 3.12 2.37 -7.94
N ALA A 353 4.33 2.08 -8.43
CA ALA A 353 5.55 2.13 -7.62
C ALA A 353 5.82 3.51 -7.00
N ASP A 354 5.53 4.58 -7.75
CA ASP A 354 5.65 5.97 -7.29
C ASP A 354 4.64 6.28 -6.17
N GLU A 355 3.37 5.88 -6.36
CA GLU A 355 2.29 6.17 -5.41
C GLU A 355 2.47 5.41 -4.10
N SER A 356 2.97 4.17 -4.19
CA SER A 356 3.39 3.38 -3.05
C SER A 356 4.52 4.06 -2.26
N LEU A 357 5.55 4.62 -2.92
CA LEU A 357 6.63 5.31 -2.23
C LEU A 357 6.13 6.54 -1.48
N HIS A 358 5.26 7.34 -2.09
CA HIS A 358 4.65 8.48 -1.42
C HIS A 358 3.73 8.08 -0.26
N LEU A 359 2.97 6.99 -0.39
CA LEU A 359 2.21 6.41 0.72
C LEU A 359 3.12 6.00 1.88
N LEU A 360 4.26 5.39 1.59
CA LEU A 360 5.19 4.93 2.63
C LEU A 360 5.93 6.11 3.30
N LEU A 361 6.21 7.19 2.56
CA LEU A 361 6.68 8.44 3.15
C LEU A 361 5.61 9.03 4.08
N LEU A 362 4.34 9.08 3.65
CA LEU A 362 3.24 9.48 4.53
C LEU A 362 3.21 8.58 5.79
N ALA A 363 3.25 7.26 5.62
CA ALA A 363 3.26 6.31 6.74
C ALA A 363 4.37 6.61 7.75
N ARG A 364 5.57 6.96 7.29
CA ARG A 364 6.67 7.37 8.16
C ARG A 364 6.37 8.65 8.93
N VAL A 365 5.80 9.67 8.28
CA VAL A 365 5.36 10.91 8.96
C VAL A 365 4.31 10.62 10.02
N LEU A 366 3.32 9.80 9.69
CA LEU A 366 2.25 9.40 10.63
C LEU A 366 2.83 8.65 11.83
N ALA A 367 3.77 7.73 11.61
CA ALA A 367 4.45 7.01 12.68
C ALA A 367 5.28 7.92 13.59
N VAL A 368 5.98 8.91 13.03
CA VAL A 368 6.70 9.93 13.81
C VAL A 368 5.72 10.79 14.62
N ALA A 369 4.61 11.20 14.01
CA ALA A 369 3.59 12.02 14.65
C ALA A 369 2.91 11.27 15.81
N ALA A 370 2.49 10.02 15.59
CA ALA A 370 1.85 9.19 16.61
C ALA A 370 2.81 8.87 17.76
N GLN A 371 4.07 8.51 17.46
CA GLN A 371 5.07 8.23 18.50
C GLN A 371 5.45 9.49 19.30
N GLY A 372 5.50 10.64 18.64
CA GLY A 372 5.85 11.91 19.27
C GLY A 372 4.68 12.65 19.91
N GLU A 373 3.44 12.16 19.75
CA GLU A 373 2.21 12.87 20.13
C GLU A 373 2.17 14.32 19.59
N ILE A 374 2.58 14.51 18.34
CA ILE A 374 2.60 15.81 17.66
C ILE A 374 1.70 15.80 16.43
N HIS A 375 1.20 16.97 16.04
CA HIS A 375 0.42 17.09 14.81
C HIS A 375 1.29 16.70 13.59
N PRO A 376 0.79 15.94 12.61
CA PRO A 376 1.59 15.47 11.48
C PRO A 376 2.27 16.56 10.65
N LEU A 377 1.66 17.75 10.54
CA LEU A 377 2.27 18.92 9.86
C LEU A 377 3.35 19.62 10.67
N ASP A 378 3.45 19.34 11.98
CA ASP A 378 4.47 19.90 12.86
C ASP A 378 5.72 19.02 12.95
N VAL A 379 5.69 17.83 12.33
CA VAL A 379 6.87 16.95 12.19
C VAL A 379 7.99 17.74 11.50
N PRO A 380 9.19 17.86 12.10
CA PRO A 380 10.26 18.73 11.60
C PRO A 380 10.64 18.46 10.14
N GLU A 381 10.58 17.20 9.72
CA GLU A 381 10.90 16.76 8.37
C GLU A 381 9.93 17.28 7.29
N VAL A 382 8.73 17.74 7.66
CA VAL A 382 7.73 18.26 6.72
C VAL A 382 7.30 19.70 6.98
N LYS A 383 7.47 20.21 8.20
CA LYS A 383 6.99 21.54 8.61
C LYS A 383 7.39 22.64 7.62
N TYR A 384 8.68 22.69 7.26
CA TYR A 384 9.26 23.79 6.46
C TYR A 384 9.49 23.48 4.98
N ILE A 385 9.16 22.28 4.51
CA ILE A 385 9.34 21.92 3.09
C ILE A 385 8.20 22.52 2.25
N CYS A 386 8.51 22.85 0.99
CA CYS A 386 7.57 23.53 0.09
C CYS A 386 6.44 22.58 -0.35
N GLY A 387 5.19 23.01 -0.19
CA GLY A 387 4.01 22.31 -0.71
C GLY A 387 3.69 22.57 -2.18
N ASP A 388 4.39 23.50 -2.82
CA ASP A 388 4.11 24.02 -4.18
C ASP A 388 2.60 24.30 -4.36
N PHE A 389 2.08 25.08 -3.43
CA PHE A 389 0.64 25.33 -3.33
C PHE A 389 0.15 26.25 -4.45
N THR A 390 -0.88 25.80 -5.16
CA THR A 390 -1.56 26.47 -6.25
C THR A 390 -3.07 26.18 -6.17
N PRO A 391 -3.94 27.16 -6.50
CA PRO A 391 -5.39 26.94 -6.52
C PRO A 391 -5.83 25.95 -7.64
N HIS A 392 -4.90 25.48 -8.47
CA HIS A 392 -5.17 24.53 -9.54
C HIS A 392 -5.15 23.07 -9.05
N ARG A 393 -5.81 22.19 -9.82
CA ARG A 393 -5.79 20.75 -9.58
C ARG A 393 -4.46 20.17 -10.07
N THR A 394 -3.48 20.05 -9.18
CA THR A 394 -2.14 19.54 -9.50
C THR A 394 -1.67 18.42 -8.58
N LEU A 395 -2.38 18.11 -7.48
CA LEU A 395 -2.03 17.03 -6.57
C LEU A 395 -2.56 15.69 -7.11
N PRO A 396 -1.69 14.70 -7.45
CA PRO A 396 -2.13 13.37 -7.81
C PRO A 396 -2.92 12.71 -6.69
N TRP A 397 -4.07 12.15 -7.04
CA TRP A 397 -5.01 11.60 -6.08
C TRP A 397 -5.72 10.36 -6.63
N ASN A 398 -5.95 9.37 -5.78
CA ASN A 398 -6.90 8.29 -5.99
C ASN A 398 -7.39 7.77 -4.63
N PHE A 399 -8.55 7.10 -4.61
CA PHE A 399 -9.15 6.64 -3.36
C PHE A 399 -8.23 5.65 -2.60
N LYS A 400 -7.58 4.72 -3.31
CA LYS A 400 -6.74 3.68 -2.71
C LYS A 400 -5.58 4.26 -1.91
N TYR A 401 -4.79 5.15 -2.51
CA TYR A 401 -3.55 5.67 -1.93
C TYR A 401 -3.77 6.92 -1.08
N ASN A 402 -4.85 7.69 -1.26
CA ASN A 402 -5.08 8.91 -0.49
C ASN A 402 -6.12 8.75 0.63
N VAL A 403 -6.97 7.72 0.60
CA VAL A 403 -8.01 7.50 1.63
C VAL A 403 -7.89 6.10 2.25
N GLU A 404 -8.08 5.04 1.48
CA GLU A 404 -8.16 3.66 1.99
C GLU A 404 -6.89 3.21 2.70
N LYS A 405 -5.73 3.31 2.04
CA LYS A 405 -4.45 2.86 2.60
C LYS A 405 -3.95 3.71 3.77
N PRO A 406 -4.04 5.06 3.74
CA PRO A 406 -3.67 5.86 4.90
C PRO A 406 -4.51 5.57 6.15
N LEU A 407 -5.83 5.40 6.00
CA LEU A 407 -6.70 5.00 7.12
C LEU A 407 -6.32 3.61 7.63
N HIS A 408 -6.07 2.65 6.74
CA HIS A 408 -5.61 1.32 7.12
C HIS A 408 -4.27 1.36 7.87
N ILE A 409 -3.34 2.23 7.50
CA ILE A 409 -2.06 2.42 8.22
C ILE A 409 -2.34 2.92 9.64
N LEU A 410 -3.17 3.94 9.80
CA LEU A 410 -3.53 4.50 11.12
C LEU A 410 -4.19 3.44 12.02
N GLU A 411 -5.18 2.70 11.51
CA GLU A 411 -5.81 1.60 12.26
C GLU A 411 -4.82 0.49 12.62
N THR A 412 -3.86 0.18 11.73
CA THR A 412 -2.82 -0.82 11.99
C THR A 412 -1.84 -0.33 13.07
N MET A 413 -1.58 0.97 13.11
CA MET A 413 -0.84 1.65 14.19
C MET A 413 -1.65 1.81 15.48
N ASP A 414 -2.94 1.40 15.49
CA ASP A 414 -3.84 1.53 16.64
C ASP A 414 -4.27 2.97 16.94
N VAL A 415 -4.28 3.81 15.90
CA VAL A 415 -4.84 5.16 15.94
C VAL A 415 -6.30 5.09 15.55
N ASP A 416 -7.19 5.58 16.43
CA ASP A 416 -8.60 5.73 16.14
C ASP A 416 -8.82 6.81 15.07
N ILE A 417 -9.25 6.40 13.87
CA ILE A 417 -9.42 7.27 12.70
C ILE A 417 -10.59 8.27 12.81
N TYR A 418 -11.38 8.18 13.88
CA TYR A 418 -12.48 9.08 14.21
C TYR A 418 -12.07 10.07 15.30
N ALA A 419 -11.49 9.57 16.38
CA ALA A 419 -11.18 10.35 17.58
C ALA A 419 -9.90 11.22 17.48
N HIS A 420 -9.11 11.07 16.41
CA HIS A 420 -7.87 11.81 16.19
C HIS A 420 -7.94 12.76 14.99
N PRO A 421 -8.51 13.98 15.15
CA PRO A 421 -8.70 14.94 14.06
C PRO A 421 -7.40 15.51 13.49
N GLU A 422 -6.27 15.36 14.18
CA GLU A 422 -4.93 15.68 13.66
C GLU A 422 -4.53 14.81 12.46
N PHE A 423 -5.19 13.66 12.25
CA PHE A 423 -5.00 12.77 11.10
C PHE A 423 -6.10 12.91 10.04
N ASP A 424 -6.81 14.04 10.00
CA ASP A 424 -7.87 14.26 9.02
C ASP A 424 -7.33 14.32 7.57
N LEU A 425 -8.18 14.06 6.58
CA LEU A 425 -7.75 13.84 5.20
C LEU A 425 -7.07 15.07 4.57
N TRP A 426 -7.46 16.28 4.97
CA TRP A 426 -6.81 17.50 4.52
C TRP A 426 -5.34 17.58 5.00
N VAL A 427 -5.03 17.02 6.18
CA VAL A 427 -3.66 16.92 6.70
C VAL A 427 -2.85 15.97 5.83
N LEU A 428 -3.41 14.80 5.51
CA LEU A 428 -2.75 13.80 4.65
C LEU A 428 -2.48 14.36 3.25
N ASN A 429 -3.46 15.03 2.64
CA ASN A 429 -3.30 15.70 1.35
C ASN A 429 -2.24 16.83 1.41
N THR A 430 -2.16 17.56 2.52
CA THR A 430 -1.10 18.58 2.72
C THR A 430 0.28 17.94 2.79
N ILE A 431 0.43 16.80 3.47
CA ILE A 431 1.71 16.05 3.51
C ILE A 431 2.06 15.49 2.13
N TYR A 432 1.08 14.95 1.38
CA TYR A 432 1.30 14.54 -0.01
C TYR A 432 1.77 15.71 -0.89
N ALA A 433 1.14 16.87 -0.76
CA ALA A 433 1.55 18.07 -1.49
C ALA A 433 3.00 18.46 -1.16
N LYS A 434 3.38 18.45 0.12
CA LYS A 434 4.75 18.73 0.58
C LYS A 434 5.76 17.70 0.08
N THR A 435 5.50 16.41 0.27
CA THR A 435 6.44 15.34 -0.08
C THR A 435 6.59 15.14 -1.59
N ARG A 436 5.53 15.28 -2.39
CA ARG A 436 5.64 15.17 -3.86
C ARG A 436 6.50 16.25 -4.51
N GLY A 437 6.54 17.45 -3.92
CA GLY A 437 7.36 18.55 -4.43
C GLY A 437 8.84 18.46 -4.06
N THR A 438 9.23 17.56 -3.15
CA THR A 438 10.53 17.64 -2.46
C THR A 438 11.23 16.30 -2.26
N ALA A 439 10.52 15.18 -2.33
CA ALA A 439 11.11 13.86 -2.16
C ALA A 439 12.05 13.54 -3.33
N SER A 440 13.22 13.03 -2.98
CA SER A 440 14.15 12.38 -3.90
C SER A 440 13.84 10.89 -3.99
N ALA A 441 13.94 10.30 -5.18
CA ALA A 441 13.76 8.87 -5.38
C ALA A 441 15.02 8.23 -5.99
N ARG A 442 15.38 7.05 -5.50
CA ARG A 442 16.42 6.22 -6.09
C ARG A 442 15.77 5.18 -7.00
N LYS A 443 16.36 5.00 -8.18
CA LYS A 443 16.02 3.88 -9.06
C LYS A 443 16.93 2.70 -8.75
N ASN A 444 16.35 1.52 -8.65
CA ASN A 444 17.11 0.29 -8.51
C ASN A 444 17.93 0.04 -9.79
N PRO A 445 19.25 -0.21 -9.69
CA PRO A 445 20.07 -0.50 -10.87
C PRO A 445 19.70 -1.79 -11.61
N LEU A 446 19.04 -2.75 -10.96
CA LEU A 446 18.72 -4.08 -11.52
C LEU A 446 17.47 -4.06 -12.40
N ASP A 447 16.42 -3.33 -12.01
CA ASP A 447 15.15 -3.31 -12.75
C ASP A 447 14.73 -1.90 -13.22
N GLY A 448 15.49 -0.86 -12.86
CA GLY A 448 15.26 0.52 -13.26
C GLY A 448 14.06 1.19 -12.57
N LYS A 449 13.40 0.52 -11.62
CA LYS A 449 12.20 1.03 -10.94
C LYS A 449 12.56 1.88 -9.73
N PRO A 450 11.77 2.92 -9.40
CA PRO A 450 11.86 3.58 -8.10
C PRO A 450 11.61 2.57 -6.97
N ASP A 451 12.58 2.42 -6.07
CA ASP A 451 12.49 1.48 -4.96
C ASP A 451 12.70 2.11 -3.58
N VAL A 452 13.30 3.30 -3.53
CA VAL A 452 13.46 4.11 -2.31
C VAL A 452 13.09 5.56 -2.60
N ALA A 453 12.38 6.19 -1.65
CA ALA A 453 12.13 7.62 -1.63
C ALA A 453 12.51 8.20 -0.27
N THR A 454 13.03 9.42 -0.28
CA THR A 454 13.47 10.14 0.92
C THR A 454 13.23 11.64 0.77
N VAL A 455 12.78 12.28 1.84
CA VAL A 455 12.70 13.74 1.95
C VAL A 455 13.91 14.23 2.76
N HIS A 456 14.67 15.17 2.22
CA HIS A 456 15.82 15.80 2.90
C HIS A 456 15.49 17.29 3.12
N PRO A 457 14.98 17.67 4.31
CA PRO A 457 14.39 18.98 4.55
C PRO A 457 15.31 20.17 4.26
N LEU A 458 16.61 20.05 4.55
CA LEU A 458 17.56 21.15 4.35
C LEU A 458 18.21 21.10 2.96
N TRP A 459 18.49 19.91 2.42
CA TRP A 459 18.97 19.73 1.06
C TRP A 459 17.99 20.31 0.03
N CYS A 460 16.69 20.15 0.24
CA CYS A 460 15.66 20.65 -0.68
C CYS A 460 15.56 22.19 -0.72
N LEU A 461 16.28 22.91 0.15
CA LEU A 461 16.40 24.37 0.13
C LEU A 461 17.46 24.86 -0.87
N ALA A 462 18.32 23.99 -1.39
CA ALA A 462 19.21 24.35 -2.51
C ALA A 462 18.41 24.40 -3.81
N ASN A 463 18.29 25.58 -4.40
CA ASN A 463 17.53 25.81 -5.63
C ASN A 463 18.21 25.18 -6.86
N HIS A 464 17.44 25.02 -7.94
CA HIS A 464 17.91 24.38 -9.17
C HIS A 464 18.72 25.33 -10.07
N ASP A 465 19.80 24.83 -10.66
CA ASP A 465 20.47 25.41 -11.83
C ASP A 465 20.89 24.29 -12.83
N CYS A 466 20.90 24.61 -14.12
CA CYS A 466 21.36 23.71 -15.19
C CYS A 466 22.89 23.67 -15.33
N ASP A 467 23.61 24.64 -14.78
CA ASP A 467 25.06 24.63 -14.51
C ASP A 467 25.26 24.72 -12.98
N PRO A 468 24.95 23.66 -12.22
CA PRO A 468 24.96 23.71 -10.76
C PRO A 468 26.39 23.95 -10.22
N ASN A 469 26.50 24.57 -9.05
CA ASN A 469 27.79 24.74 -8.36
C ASN A 469 28.05 23.67 -7.30
N VAL A 470 27.07 22.80 -7.05
CA VAL A 470 27.20 21.58 -6.26
C VAL A 470 26.66 20.37 -7.03
N TRP A 471 27.19 19.19 -6.72
CA TRP A 471 26.62 17.90 -7.12
C TRP A 471 26.31 17.08 -5.87
N TRP A 472 25.54 16.00 -6.03
CA TRP A 472 25.16 15.13 -4.94
C TRP A 472 25.13 13.66 -5.32
N ASP A 473 25.31 12.83 -4.30
CA ASP A 473 25.05 11.40 -4.29
C ASP A 473 24.42 11.04 -2.94
N TRP A 474 23.65 9.95 -2.89
CA TRP A 474 23.03 9.51 -1.64
C TRP A 474 22.89 7.99 -1.54
N ALA A 475 23.34 7.46 -0.41
CA ALA A 475 23.25 6.06 0.00
C ALA A 475 22.90 5.94 1.49
N GLY A 476 21.76 6.52 1.87
CA GLY A 476 21.26 6.63 3.26
C GLY A 476 21.51 7.99 3.91
N THR A 477 22.54 8.71 3.47
CA THR A 477 22.82 10.11 3.81
C THR A 477 23.07 10.85 2.51
N ILE A 478 22.49 12.04 2.35
CA ILE A 478 22.72 12.89 1.17
C ILE A 478 23.87 13.84 1.44
N ALA A 479 24.76 14.03 0.46
CA ALA A 479 25.85 14.99 0.56
C ALA A 479 25.87 15.93 -0.65
N LEU A 480 25.88 17.24 -0.41
CA LEU A 480 26.22 18.24 -1.42
C LEU A 480 27.74 18.45 -1.42
N THR A 481 28.37 18.39 -2.58
CA THR A 481 29.80 18.66 -2.75
C THR A 481 29.99 19.74 -3.81
N ALA A 482 30.84 20.73 -3.52
CA ALA A 482 31.13 21.81 -4.44
C ALA A 482 31.83 21.28 -5.72
N CYS A 483 31.35 21.72 -6.88
CA CYS A 483 31.86 21.26 -8.16
C CYS A 483 33.33 21.66 -8.36
N GLU A 484 34.14 20.70 -8.81
CA GLU A 484 35.54 20.92 -9.23
C GLU A 484 35.64 21.57 -10.61
N GLU A 485 34.62 21.35 -11.44
CA GLU A 485 34.49 21.92 -12.79
C GLU A 485 33.03 22.32 -13.04
N ARG A 486 32.83 23.43 -13.77
CA ARG A 486 31.50 23.91 -14.18
C ARG A 486 31.51 24.20 -15.68
N ILE A 487 30.32 24.18 -16.31
CA ILE A 487 30.18 24.41 -17.75
C ILE A 487 30.56 25.85 -18.09
N ALA A 488 30.05 26.81 -17.33
CA ALA A 488 30.31 28.24 -17.54
C ALA A 488 30.85 28.96 -16.29
N GLY A 489 30.58 28.44 -15.09
CA GLY A 489 31.01 29.03 -13.84
C GLY A 489 32.46 28.73 -13.42
N SER A 490 32.88 29.34 -12.32
CA SER A 490 34.13 28.98 -11.62
C SER A 490 33.93 27.79 -10.69
N PRO A 491 34.93 26.93 -10.48
CA PRO A 491 34.92 25.88 -9.46
C PRO A 491 34.72 26.43 -8.03
N GLY A 492 34.16 25.60 -7.15
CA GLY A 492 33.84 25.98 -5.76
C GLY A 492 32.68 26.98 -5.66
N VAL A 493 32.47 27.51 -4.45
CA VAL A 493 31.42 28.51 -4.18
C VAL A 493 32.01 29.66 -3.37
N LYS A 494 31.77 30.90 -3.79
CA LYS A 494 32.24 32.10 -3.07
C LYS A 494 31.25 32.54 -2.00
N LYS A 495 31.77 33.17 -0.94
CA LYS A 495 30.96 33.83 0.07
C LYS A 495 29.90 34.73 -0.58
N GLY A 496 28.65 34.59 -0.13
CA GLY A 496 27.48 35.32 -0.62
C GLY A 496 26.84 34.73 -1.88
N GLN A 497 27.42 33.69 -2.48
CA GLN A 497 26.78 32.97 -3.58
C GLN A 497 25.76 31.96 -3.06
N GLU A 498 24.69 31.78 -3.83
CA GLU A 498 23.69 30.74 -3.59
C GLU A 498 24.29 29.35 -3.90
N ILE A 499 23.89 28.34 -3.13
CA ILE A 499 24.14 26.94 -3.40
C ILE A 499 23.11 26.46 -4.40
N LEU A 500 23.57 26.14 -5.61
CA LEU A 500 22.75 25.81 -6.77
C LEU A 500 22.94 24.34 -7.13
N ASN A 501 21.87 23.58 -6.94
CA ASN A 501 21.80 22.13 -7.10
C ASN A 501 21.17 21.74 -8.46
N HIS A 502 21.21 20.45 -8.82
CA HIS A 502 20.49 19.91 -9.97
C HIS A 502 19.40 18.92 -9.54
N TYR A 503 18.18 19.09 -10.07
CA TYR A 503 17.04 18.21 -9.78
C TYR A 503 16.85 17.16 -10.87
N CYS A 504 17.35 17.44 -12.07
CA CYS A 504 17.31 16.55 -13.22
C CYS A 504 18.72 16.16 -13.65
N ASP A 505 18.82 15.17 -14.54
CA ASP A 505 20.08 14.82 -15.18
C ASP A 505 20.51 15.94 -16.15
N ILE A 506 21.53 16.69 -15.74
CA ILE A 506 22.06 17.84 -16.50
C ILE A 506 22.69 17.44 -17.85
N ARG A 507 22.95 16.15 -18.07
CA ARG A 507 23.46 15.61 -19.33
C ARG A 507 22.39 15.51 -20.41
N LEU A 508 21.11 15.52 -20.03
CA LEU A 508 20.00 15.48 -20.98
C LEU A 508 19.90 16.78 -21.77
N PRO A 509 19.41 16.75 -23.02
CA PRO A 509 19.08 17.97 -23.77
C PRO A 509 18.09 18.87 -23.03
N VAL A 510 18.17 20.18 -23.27
CA VAL A 510 17.31 21.20 -22.65
C VAL A 510 15.82 20.84 -22.73
N THR A 511 15.36 20.38 -23.89
CA THR A 511 13.96 19.99 -24.11
C THR A 511 13.53 18.84 -23.21
N GLU A 512 14.37 17.82 -23.08
CA GLU A 512 14.10 16.66 -22.22
C GLU A 512 14.13 17.02 -20.74
N ARG A 513 15.03 17.93 -20.33
CA ARG A 513 15.04 18.44 -18.94
C ARG A 513 13.75 19.21 -18.61
N ARG A 514 13.23 20.01 -19.55
CA ARG A 514 11.97 20.75 -19.39
C ARG A 514 10.76 19.81 -19.33
N GLU A 515 10.72 18.81 -20.21
CA GLU A 515 9.67 17.78 -20.19
C GLU A 515 9.71 16.98 -18.90
N TRP A 516 10.89 16.57 -18.45
CA TRP A 516 11.06 15.91 -17.16
C TRP A 516 10.55 16.79 -16.01
N ALA A 517 10.98 18.05 -15.95
CA ALA A 517 10.56 18.98 -14.90
C ALA A 517 9.05 19.22 -14.89
N SER A 518 8.39 19.19 -16.05
CA SER A 518 6.94 19.38 -16.18
C SER A 518 6.09 18.34 -15.43
N GLY A 519 6.65 17.17 -15.12
CA GLY A 519 5.96 16.12 -14.35
C GLY A 519 6.01 16.38 -12.85
N PRO A 520 7.15 16.11 -12.17
CA PRO A 520 7.28 16.19 -10.71
C PRO A 520 7.11 17.60 -10.15
N LEU A 521 7.44 18.63 -10.95
CA LEU A 521 7.30 20.03 -10.59
C LEU A 521 6.00 20.64 -11.17
N GLY A 522 5.19 19.88 -11.91
CA GLY A 522 3.94 20.38 -12.50
C GLY A 522 4.12 21.12 -13.85
N ALA A 523 3.10 21.00 -14.71
CA ALA A 523 3.19 21.31 -16.14
C ALA A 523 3.58 22.76 -16.49
N VAL A 524 3.27 23.72 -15.63
CA VAL A 524 3.57 25.14 -15.83
C VAL A 524 4.97 25.52 -15.33
N MET A 525 5.57 24.69 -14.47
CA MET A 525 6.98 24.79 -14.04
C MET A 525 7.97 24.28 -15.11
N SER A 526 7.57 24.17 -16.37
CA SER A 526 8.38 23.58 -17.45
C SER A 526 9.06 24.59 -18.37
N MET A 527 8.45 25.76 -18.61
CA MET A 527 8.91 26.65 -19.68
C MET A 527 10.06 27.57 -19.27
N ALA A 528 10.38 27.67 -17.98
CA ALA A 528 11.29 28.68 -17.47
C ALA A 528 12.53 28.15 -16.74
N LEU A 529 12.74 26.84 -16.59
CA LEU A 529 13.95 26.29 -15.94
C LEU A 529 15.21 26.41 -16.80
N VAL A 530 15.06 26.74 -18.08
CA VAL A 530 16.18 26.80 -19.00
C VAL A 530 15.94 27.98 -19.94
N ALA A 531 16.52 29.14 -19.67
CA ALA A 531 16.55 30.21 -20.66
C ALA A 531 17.65 29.88 -21.69
N GLU A 532 17.23 29.58 -22.93
CA GLU A 532 18.08 29.37 -24.12
C GLU A 532 19.25 28.36 -24.00
N PRO A 533 19.87 27.91 -25.11
CA PRO A 533 21.07 27.09 -25.02
C PRO A 533 22.15 27.85 -24.24
N CYS A 534 22.75 27.22 -23.22
CA CYS A 534 23.88 27.71 -22.42
C CYS A 534 25.14 28.08 -23.23
N ALA A 535 25.06 28.23 -24.56
CA ALA A 535 26.13 28.63 -25.43
C ALA A 535 26.11 30.14 -25.79
N SER A 536 25.03 30.90 -25.54
CA SER A 536 24.92 32.27 -26.13
C SER A 536 24.51 33.43 -25.21
N VAL A 537 24.25 33.24 -23.92
CA VAL A 537 23.85 34.38 -23.05
C VAL A 537 24.82 34.57 -21.89
N ALA A 538 25.61 35.65 -21.96
CA ALA A 538 26.58 36.08 -20.95
C ALA A 538 25.93 36.62 -19.65
N HIS A 539 24.65 36.34 -19.39
CA HIS A 539 23.93 36.73 -18.18
C HIS A 539 23.22 35.49 -17.63
N GLY A 540 23.73 34.98 -16.51
CA GLY A 540 23.15 33.84 -15.79
C GLY A 540 21.69 34.10 -15.48
N SER A 541 20.83 33.32 -16.11
CA SER A 541 19.38 33.38 -15.91
C SER A 541 19.06 32.55 -14.68
N ARG A 542 18.87 33.21 -13.53
CA ARG A 542 18.41 32.60 -12.28
C ARG A 542 16.93 32.27 -12.41
N LEU A 543 16.51 31.02 -12.24
CA LEU A 543 15.12 30.61 -12.54
C LEU A 543 14.58 29.59 -11.53
N GLN A 544 13.58 29.99 -10.71
CA GLN A 544 12.60 29.08 -10.06
C GLN A 544 11.32 29.86 -9.62
N TYR A 545 10.18 29.18 -9.45
CA TYR A 545 8.83 29.57 -9.95
C TYR A 545 7.78 30.24 -9.04
N LEU A 546 6.76 30.83 -9.71
CA LEU A 546 5.31 30.79 -9.39
C LEU A 546 4.43 30.81 -10.68
N CYS A 547 3.27 30.15 -10.66
CA CYS A 547 2.21 29.92 -11.69
C CYS A 547 1.09 30.97 -11.96
N TYR A 548 0.87 31.48 -13.20
CA TYR A 548 -0.44 32.00 -13.70
C TYR A 548 -0.78 31.35 -15.07
N PRO A 549 -2.06 31.02 -15.41
CA PRO A 549 -2.35 30.15 -16.57
C PRO A 549 -2.72 30.85 -17.90
N ALA A 550 -2.39 30.20 -19.02
CA ALA A 550 -3.08 30.27 -20.31
C ALA A 550 -3.27 28.84 -20.91
N PRO A 551 -4.36 28.53 -21.66
CA PRO A 551 -4.76 27.15 -21.93
C PRO A 551 -4.23 26.57 -23.26
N ARG A 552 -3.63 25.37 -23.26
CA ARG A 552 -3.48 24.51 -24.48
C ARG A 552 -3.55 22.99 -24.21
N PHE A 553 -4.08 22.28 -25.21
CA PHE A 553 -4.48 20.86 -25.27
C PHE A 553 -3.31 19.87 -25.47
N PRO A 554 -3.44 18.58 -25.07
CA PRO A 554 -2.35 17.59 -25.18
C PRO A 554 -2.30 16.86 -26.54
N VAL A 555 -1.07 16.63 -27.02
CA VAL A 555 -0.74 15.80 -28.20
C VAL A 555 -0.18 14.44 -27.75
N ARG A 556 -0.60 13.36 -28.43
CA ARG A 556 -0.21 11.96 -28.22
C ARG A 556 1.22 11.66 -28.68
N ALA A 557 1.91 10.74 -28.00
CA ALA A 557 3.06 10.01 -28.54
C ALA A 557 2.90 8.49 -28.31
N THR A 558 3.15 7.72 -29.36
CA THR A 558 3.10 6.25 -29.44
C THR A 558 4.44 5.76 -30.03
N HIS A 559 5.07 4.72 -29.47
CA HIS A 559 5.68 3.55 -30.15
C HIS A 559 6.65 2.75 -29.24
N PRO A 560 6.70 1.40 -29.32
CA PRO A 560 7.72 0.54 -28.69
C PRO A 560 8.72 -0.07 -29.72
N VAL A 561 9.88 -0.52 -29.25
CA VAL A 561 10.89 -1.27 -30.04
C VAL A 561 11.15 -2.65 -29.41
N HIS A 562 11.06 -3.72 -30.22
CA HIS A 562 11.36 -5.12 -29.90
C HIS A 562 12.60 -5.63 -30.66
N GLY A 563 13.31 -6.63 -30.09
CA GLY A 563 14.22 -7.53 -30.82
C GLY A 563 14.60 -8.79 -30.00
N PRO A 564 14.55 -10.03 -30.54
CA PRO A 564 14.91 -11.27 -29.82
C PRO A 564 16.24 -11.91 -30.28
N TRP A 565 16.87 -12.70 -29.39
CA TRP A 565 18.03 -13.56 -29.71
C TRP A 565 17.70 -15.05 -29.51
N LEU A 566 18.10 -15.88 -30.48
CA LEU A 566 17.94 -17.34 -30.59
C LEU A 566 19.22 -18.09 -30.13
N ILE A 567 19.08 -19.29 -29.54
CA ILE A 567 20.19 -20.22 -29.26
C ILE A 567 19.84 -21.64 -29.79
N HIS A 568 20.80 -22.30 -30.45
CA HIS A 568 20.72 -23.62 -31.09
C HIS A 568 20.95 -24.82 -30.12
N PRO A 569 20.47 -26.05 -30.44
CA PRO A 569 20.63 -27.24 -29.58
C PRO A 569 21.83 -28.13 -29.98
N VAL A 570 22.45 -28.78 -28.98
CA VAL A 570 23.49 -29.81 -29.14
C VAL A 570 22.89 -31.20 -28.93
N ARG A 571 23.20 -32.15 -29.84
CA ARG A 571 22.91 -33.59 -29.74
C ARG A 571 24.05 -34.32 -28.99
N LEU A 572 23.70 -35.32 -28.18
CA LEU A 572 24.61 -36.40 -27.77
C LEU A 572 23.82 -37.71 -27.60
N GLN A 573 24.30 -38.77 -28.27
CA GLN A 573 23.90 -40.19 -28.12
C GLN A 573 24.74 -40.85 -27.00
N VAL A 574 24.26 -41.95 -26.39
CA VAL A 574 24.95 -43.28 -26.29
C VAL A 574 24.25 -44.27 -25.32
N VAL A 575 23.86 -45.43 -25.90
CA VAL A 575 23.90 -46.86 -25.47
C VAL A 575 23.17 -47.38 -24.19
N LEU A 576 22.29 -48.37 -24.42
CA LEU A 576 21.55 -49.21 -23.46
C LEU A 576 22.33 -50.46 -23.00
N ALA A 577 22.10 -50.91 -21.76
CA ALA A 577 22.33 -52.28 -21.30
C ALA A 577 21.04 -52.83 -20.62
N PRO A 578 20.67 -54.11 -20.79
CA PRO A 578 19.38 -54.63 -20.36
C PRO A 578 19.43 -55.23 -18.95
N VAL A 579 18.42 -54.96 -18.12
CA VAL A 579 18.14 -55.74 -16.91
C VAL A 579 16.88 -56.59 -17.15
N ARG A 580 17.04 -57.91 -16.98
CA ARG A 580 15.99 -58.93 -17.08
C ARG A 580 15.30 -59.10 -15.73
N ALA A 581 13.97 -59.01 -15.68
CA ALA A 581 13.05 -60.02 -15.11
C ALA A 581 11.58 -59.55 -15.18
N PRO A 582 10.61 -60.45 -15.38
CA PRO A 582 9.18 -60.11 -15.48
C PRO A 582 8.54 -60.07 -14.08
N ALA A 583 8.07 -58.91 -13.64
CA ALA A 583 7.35 -58.78 -12.38
C ALA A 583 5.83 -58.74 -12.63
N MET A 584 5.12 -59.66 -11.98
CA MET A 584 3.66 -59.66 -11.83
C MET A 584 3.18 -58.29 -11.33
N PHE A 585 2.17 -57.74 -11.98
CA PHE A 585 1.53 -56.48 -11.56
C PHE A 585 0.85 -56.68 -10.20
N MET A 586 1.44 -56.11 -9.15
CA MET A 586 0.76 -55.87 -7.88
C MET A 586 0.28 -54.42 -7.87
N SER A 587 -1.03 -54.21 -7.75
CA SER A 587 -1.60 -52.89 -7.45
C SER A 587 -1.27 -52.56 -5.99
N SER A 588 -0.33 -51.67 -5.73
CA SER A 588 -0.14 -51.11 -4.39
C SER A 588 -0.99 -49.85 -4.27
N GLU A 589 -1.92 -49.80 -3.32
CA GLU A 589 -2.74 -48.60 -3.09
C GLU A 589 -1.90 -47.43 -2.55
N HIS A 590 -0.72 -47.72 -1.96
CA HIS A 590 0.17 -46.74 -1.34
C HIS A 590 1.60 -46.83 -1.89
N VAL A 591 2.06 -45.73 -2.48
CA VAL A 591 3.38 -45.60 -3.11
C VAL A 591 4.19 -44.49 -2.45
N VAL A 592 5.45 -44.75 -2.16
CA VAL A 592 6.43 -43.76 -1.67
C VAL A 592 7.30 -43.28 -2.82
N VAL A 593 7.48 -41.98 -2.93
CA VAL A 593 8.26 -41.31 -3.98
C VAL A 593 9.30 -40.40 -3.32
N ARG A 594 10.57 -40.54 -3.74
CA ARG A 594 11.68 -39.72 -3.25
C ARG A 594 12.68 -39.37 -4.33
N GLN A 595 13.40 -38.27 -4.15
CA GLN A 595 14.48 -37.87 -5.06
C GLN A 595 15.75 -38.70 -4.77
N SER A 596 16.45 -39.13 -5.81
CA SER A 596 17.78 -39.75 -5.66
C SER A 596 18.81 -38.73 -5.15
N GLU A 597 19.87 -39.21 -4.47
CA GLU A 597 20.94 -38.36 -3.94
C GLU A 597 21.68 -37.54 -5.01
N ASP A 598 21.73 -38.05 -6.25
CA ASP A 598 22.33 -37.37 -7.40
C ASP A 598 21.40 -36.36 -8.08
N TRP A 599 20.18 -36.16 -7.54
CA TRP A 599 19.15 -35.24 -8.03
C TRP A 599 18.66 -35.51 -9.48
N ALA A 600 19.14 -36.57 -10.12
CA ALA A 600 18.86 -36.88 -11.51
C ALA A 600 17.65 -37.82 -11.69
N ARG A 601 17.22 -38.52 -10.64
CA ARG A 601 16.26 -39.63 -10.72
C ARG A 601 15.20 -39.57 -9.61
N VAL A 602 14.03 -40.12 -9.89
CA VAL A 602 12.99 -40.31 -8.88
C VAL A 602 12.95 -41.78 -8.49
N LEU A 603 12.93 -42.08 -7.21
CA LEU A 603 12.84 -43.42 -6.68
C LEU A 603 11.39 -43.66 -6.26
N VAL A 604 10.84 -44.81 -6.64
CA VAL A 604 9.45 -45.19 -6.36
C VAL A 604 9.43 -46.55 -5.68
N ALA A 605 8.72 -46.67 -4.56
CA ALA A 605 8.60 -47.91 -3.81
C ALA A 605 7.14 -48.14 -3.38
N SER A 606 6.70 -49.38 -3.33
CA SER A 606 5.44 -49.74 -2.65
C SER A 606 5.69 -49.75 -1.14
N LYS A 607 4.79 -49.14 -0.35
CA LYS A 607 4.91 -49.15 1.11
C LYS A 607 4.64 -50.53 1.73
N GLU A 608 3.93 -51.40 1.02
CA GLU A 608 3.49 -52.73 1.50
C GLU A 608 4.54 -53.84 1.31
N SER A 609 5.61 -53.58 0.55
CA SER A 609 6.73 -54.51 0.43
C SER A 609 7.73 -54.27 1.55
N ALA A 610 7.63 -55.02 2.64
CA ALA A 610 8.63 -55.07 3.70
C ALA A 610 10.01 -55.64 3.25
N ALA A 611 10.18 -55.90 1.95
CA ALA A 611 11.45 -56.25 1.31
C ALA A 611 11.96 -55.07 0.47
N ALA A 612 13.25 -54.75 0.66
CA ALA A 612 13.96 -53.58 0.16
C ALA A 612 14.17 -53.54 -1.37
N ASP A 613 13.10 -53.56 -2.16
CA ASP A 613 13.15 -53.37 -3.61
C ASP A 613 12.73 -51.92 -3.96
N ASN A 614 13.69 -50.99 -3.89
CA ASN A 614 13.52 -49.64 -4.42
C ASN A 614 13.52 -49.70 -5.95
N TRP A 615 12.40 -49.41 -6.60
CA TRP A 615 12.37 -49.28 -8.06
C TRP A 615 12.90 -47.89 -8.44
N VAL A 616 13.89 -47.84 -9.33
CA VAL A 616 14.52 -46.59 -9.76
C VAL A 616 13.82 -46.07 -11.01
N LEU A 617 13.06 -44.98 -10.89
CA LEU A 617 12.59 -44.21 -12.04
C LEU A 617 13.71 -43.25 -12.46
N ALA A 618 14.59 -43.72 -13.35
CA ALA A 618 15.52 -42.84 -14.02
C ALA A 618 14.79 -42.11 -15.15
N PHE A 619 14.62 -40.79 -15.04
CA PHE A 619 14.22 -39.97 -16.18
C PHE A 619 15.41 -39.79 -17.13
N SER A 620 15.83 -40.90 -17.76
CA SER A 620 16.71 -40.83 -18.92
C SER A 620 15.92 -40.31 -20.11
N SER A 621 16.55 -39.49 -20.95
CA SER A 621 16.00 -39.07 -22.25
C SER A 621 15.72 -40.24 -23.21
N ASP A 622 16.11 -41.47 -22.85
CA ASP A 622 15.81 -42.68 -23.62
C ASP A 622 14.82 -43.61 -22.91
N ARG A 623 13.80 -44.01 -23.68
CA ARG A 623 12.64 -44.80 -23.28
C ARG A 623 13.03 -46.24 -22.89
N THR A 624 13.08 -46.55 -21.59
CA THR A 624 12.82 -47.92 -21.07
C THR A 624 12.42 -47.87 -19.58
N GLU A 625 11.15 -48.11 -19.24
CA GLU A 625 10.68 -49.28 -18.45
C GLU A 625 9.19 -49.16 -18.02
N PRO A 626 8.40 -50.27 -17.99
CA PRO A 626 6.93 -50.23 -17.75
C PRO A 626 6.48 -50.38 -16.28
N ALA A 627 7.31 -50.87 -15.37
CA ALA A 627 6.86 -51.30 -14.04
C ALA A 627 6.59 -50.14 -13.06
N GLY A 628 7.50 -49.15 -12.99
CA GLY A 628 7.35 -47.98 -12.11
C GLY A 628 6.18 -47.06 -12.52
N LEU A 629 5.95 -46.92 -13.84
CA LEU A 629 4.80 -46.17 -14.37
C LEU A 629 3.47 -46.86 -14.07
N ALA A 630 3.42 -48.19 -14.06
CA ALA A 630 2.20 -48.94 -13.72
C ALA A 630 1.84 -48.87 -12.23
N LEU A 631 2.85 -48.92 -11.35
CA LEU A 631 2.66 -48.71 -9.90
C LEU A 631 2.16 -47.29 -9.61
N LEU A 632 2.81 -46.28 -10.19
CA LEU A 632 2.39 -44.89 -10.12
C LEU A 632 0.96 -44.68 -10.68
N GLY A 633 0.65 -45.26 -11.83
CA GLY A 633 -0.66 -45.16 -12.47
C GLY A 633 -1.81 -45.85 -11.73
N SER A 634 -1.52 -46.70 -10.74
CA SER A 634 -2.51 -47.38 -9.89
C SER A 634 -2.52 -46.90 -8.43
N ALA A 635 -1.64 -45.96 -8.08
CA ALA A 635 -1.52 -45.44 -6.72
C ALA A 635 -2.74 -44.62 -6.30
N GLN A 636 -3.38 -44.99 -5.19
CA GLN A 636 -4.43 -44.17 -4.58
C GLN A 636 -3.81 -43.09 -3.69
N LEU A 637 -2.75 -43.43 -2.97
CA LEU A 637 -1.98 -42.52 -2.11
C LEU A 637 -0.52 -42.50 -2.56
N ILE A 638 0.01 -41.29 -2.80
CA ILE A 638 1.43 -41.05 -3.04
C ILE A 638 2.02 -40.32 -1.83
N GLU A 639 3.02 -40.90 -1.18
CA GLU A 639 3.80 -40.28 -0.12
C GLU A 639 5.11 -39.71 -0.69
N LEU A 640 5.24 -38.39 -0.64
CA LEU A 640 6.43 -37.66 -1.06
C LEU A 640 7.41 -37.53 0.10
N GLU A 641 8.52 -38.26 0.01
CA GLU A 641 9.64 -38.17 0.93
C GLU A 641 10.70 -37.21 0.37
N GLY A 642 10.89 -36.10 1.08
CA GLY A 642 11.94 -35.14 0.78
C GLY A 642 11.61 -34.15 -0.35
N ARG A 643 12.64 -33.54 -0.95
CA ARG A 643 12.49 -32.54 -2.03
C ARG A 643 12.53 -33.22 -3.39
N LEU A 644 11.58 -32.88 -4.26
CA LEU A 644 11.65 -33.20 -5.69
C LEU A 644 12.16 -31.99 -6.49
N GLU A 645 12.98 -32.23 -7.51
CA GLU A 645 13.33 -31.16 -8.45
C GLU A 645 12.10 -30.72 -9.26
N PRO A 646 11.90 -29.41 -9.53
CA PRO A 646 10.71 -28.90 -10.22
C PRO A 646 10.42 -29.60 -11.55
N ALA A 647 11.46 -29.92 -12.32
CA ALA A 647 11.32 -30.64 -13.58
C ALA A 647 10.80 -32.08 -13.41
N ASN A 648 11.15 -32.74 -12.31
CA ASN A 648 10.67 -34.08 -11.98
C ASN A 648 9.24 -34.04 -11.41
N ALA A 649 8.92 -33.04 -10.59
CA ALA A 649 7.56 -32.81 -10.10
C ALA A 649 6.58 -32.55 -11.25
N ALA A 650 6.93 -31.65 -12.19
CA ALA A 650 6.13 -31.37 -13.38
C ALA A 650 5.95 -32.62 -14.26
N ARG A 651 6.96 -33.50 -14.35
CA ARG A 651 6.83 -34.78 -15.05
C ARG A 651 5.86 -35.72 -14.34
N LEU A 652 5.96 -35.85 -13.02
CA LEU A 652 5.04 -36.69 -12.24
C LEU A 652 3.58 -36.23 -12.41
N GLU A 653 3.32 -34.93 -12.43
CA GLU A 653 1.99 -34.35 -12.70
C GLU A 653 1.38 -34.74 -14.05
N THR A 654 2.21 -35.07 -15.04
CA THR A 654 1.74 -35.55 -16.35
C THR A 654 1.49 -37.05 -16.40
N LEU A 655 2.03 -37.81 -15.45
CA LEU A 655 2.05 -39.27 -15.45
C LEU A 655 1.01 -39.87 -14.50
N VAL A 656 0.64 -39.16 -13.44
CA VAL A 656 -0.28 -39.65 -12.41
C VAL A 656 -1.26 -38.59 -11.96
N THR A 657 -2.40 -39.07 -11.46
CA THR A 657 -3.43 -38.29 -10.78
C THR A 657 -3.90 -39.11 -9.58
N PRO A 658 -3.14 -39.14 -8.47
CA PRO A 658 -3.49 -39.92 -7.29
C PRO A 658 -4.74 -39.34 -6.61
N ARG A 659 -5.42 -40.15 -5.77
CA ARG A 659 -6.54 -39.66 -4.95
C ARG A 659 -6.05 -38.76 -3.82
N ALA A 660 -4.91 -39.10 -3.23
CA ALA A 660 -4.29 -38.32 -2.18
C ALA A 660 -2.78 -38.25 -2.38
N VAL A 661 -2.19 -37.11 -1.99
CA VAL A 661 -0.75 -36.95 -1.85
C VAL A 661 -0.44 -36.62 -0.41
N ARG A 662 0.44 -37.38 0.23
CA ARG A 662 1.00 -37.07 1.55
C ARG A 662 2.41 -36.51 1.39
N ILE A 663 2.76 -35.49 2.15
CA ILE A 663 4.08 -34.86 2.13
C ILE A 663 4.68 -34.91 3.54
N ASN A 664 5.86 -35.53 3.66
CA ASN A 664 6.61 -35.62 4.91
C ASN A 664 7.57 -34.41 5.10
N ASN A 665 7.81 -34.03 6.35
CA ASN A 665 8.38 -32.76 6.80
C ASN A 665 9.89 -32.75 7.10
N THR A 666 10.68 -33.57 6.40
CA THR A 666 12.11 -33.75 6.73
C THR A 666 13.09 -32.95 5.87
N SER A 667 12.67 -32.21 4.82
CA SER A 667 13.60 -31.42 3.99
C SER A 667 13.00 -30.25 3.22
N ARG A 668 13.86 -29.27 2.85
CA ARG A 668 13.50 -28.01 2.17
C ARG A 668 13.31 -28.17 0.65
N GLY A 669 12.29 -27.56 0.05
CA GLY A 669 12.13 -27.42 -1.41
C GLY A 669 10.68 -27.45 -1.95
N PRO A 670 10.49 -27.19 -3.26
CA PRO A 670 9.18 -27.07 -3.88
C PRO A 670 8.44 -28.41 -3.91
N ARG A 671 7.17 -28.39 -3.50
CA ARG A 671 6.30 -29.56 -3.37
C ARG A 671 4.96 -29.26 -4.05
N SER A 672 4.38 -30.24 -4.73
CA SER A 672 3.12 -30.09 -5.45
C SER A 672 2.08 -31.07 -4.94
N SER A 673 0.80 -30.69 -4.97
CA SER A 673 -0.31 -31.62 -4.74
C SER A 673 -0.47 -32.67 -5.85
N LEU A 674 0.36 -32.62 -6.90
CA LEU A 674 0.33 -33.53 -8.06
C LEU A 674 -1.08 -33.69 -8.65
N ARG A 675 -1.86 -32.61 -8.62
CA ARG A 675 -3.26 -32.57 -9.09
C ARG A 675 -4.22 -33.49 -8.31
N ALA A 676 -3.82 -33.97 -7.13
CA ALA A 676 -4.66 -34.78 -6.27
C ALA A 676 -5.80 -33.95 -5.66
N PRO A 677 -7.01 -34.51 -5.53
CA PRO A 677 -8.12 -33.83 -4.87
C PRO A 677 -7.87 -33.64 -3.37
N VAL A 678 -7.08 -34.52 -2.75
CA VAL A 678 -6.69 -34.44 -1.33
C VAL A 678 -5.18 -34.27 -1.20
N LEU A 679 -4.77 -33.24 -0.46
CA LEU A 679 -3.38 -33.04 -0.05
C LEU A 679 -3.25 -33.22 1.45
N ILE A 680 -2.30 -34.03 1.91
CA ILE A 680 -1.99 -34.27 3.31
C ILE A 680 -0.58 -33.73 3.58
N VAL A 681 -0.46 -32.79 4.53
CA VAL A 681 0.79 -32.17 4.94
C VAL A 681 1.06 -32.55 6.38
N GLU A 682 2.14 -33.29 6.61
CA GLU A 682 2.65 -33.46 7.97
C GLU A 682 3.38 -32.17 8.38
N TRP A 683 2.94 -31.53 9.45
CA TRP A 683 3.51 -30.30 9.96
C TRP A 683 3.97 -30.48 11.42
N HIS A 684 5.24 -30.14 11.67
CA HIS A 684 5.89 -30.20 12.97
C HIS A 684 6.18 -28.77 13.44
N THR A 685 5.85 -28.46 14.69
CA THR A 685 6.05 -27.14 15.34
C THR A 685 7.51 -26.65 15.32
N ALA A 686 8.49 -27.54 15.23
CA ALA A 686 9.92 -27.22 15.15
C ALA A 686 10.49 -27.16 13.71
N SER A 687 9.68 -27.46 12.68
CA SER A 687 10.14 -27.47 11.28
C SER A 687 10.52 -26.07 10.76
N SER A 688 11.36 -25.98 9.72
CA SER A 688 11.72 -24.72 9.06
C SER A 688 10.92 -24.47 7.77
N TYR A 689 9.65 -24.86 7.74
CA TYR A 689 8.82 -24.88 6.52
C TYR A 689 8.25 -23.50 6.18
N VAL A 690 8.18 -23.14 4.89
CA VAL A 690 7.56 -21.90 4.40
C VAL A 690 6.56 -22.23 3.29
N LEU A 691 5.35 -21.67 3.38
CA LEU A 691 4.21 -21.96 2.49
C LEU A 691 4.40 -21.65 0.98
N PRO A 692 5.24 -20.67 0.53
CA PRO A 692 5.50 -20.40 -0.89
C PRO A 692 6.11 -21.57 -1.67
N ASP A 693 6.69 -22.56 -0.97
CA ASP A 693 7.23 -23.76 -1.60
C ASP A 693 6.13 -24.81 -1.90
N LEU A 694 4.87 -24.57 -1.50
CA LEU A 694 3.73 -25.45 -1.78
C LEU A 694 2.95 -24.99 -3.01
N HIS A 695 3.00 -25.77 -4.08
CA HIS A 695 2.14 -25.60 -5.23
C HIS A 695 0.86 -26.42 -5.07
N ILE A 696 -0.25 -25.75 -4.78
CA ILE A 696 -1.58 -26.39 -4.69
C ILE A 696 -2.26 -26.30 -6.06
N SER A 697 -2.56 -27.46 -6.64
CA SER A 697 -3.33 -27.54 -7.87
C SER A 697 -4.75 -27.02 -7.65
N PRO A 698 -5.37 -26.35 -8.64
CA PRO A 698 -6.80 -25.99 -8.61
C PRO A 698 -7.76 -27.19 -8.44
N LEU A 699 -7.27 -28.41 -8.66
CA LEU A 699 -8.05 -29.64 -8.46
C LEU A 699 -8.06 -30.11 -7.00
N THR A 700 -7.18 -29.57 -6.16
CA THR A 700 -7.10 -29.90 -4.75
C THR A 700 -8.21 -29.18 -3.99
N THR A 701 -9.26 -29.91 -3.65
CA THR A 701 -10.44 -29.37 -2.96
C THR A 701 -10.36 -29.54 -1.45
N ARG A 702 -9.51 -30.46 -0.96
CA ARG A 702 -9.28 -30.72 0.45
C ARG A 702 -7.80 -30.70 0.82
N LEU A 703 -7.47 -29.96 1.88
CA LEU A 703 -6.15 -29.93 2.50
C LEU A 703 -6.24 -30.48 3.93
N VAL A 704 -5.45 -31.50 4.26
CA VAL A 704 -5.30 -32.06 5.61
C VAL A 704 -3.94 -31.66 6.14
N VAL A 705 -3.90 -31.01 7.30
CA VAL A 705 -2.66 -30.63 7.99
C VAL A 705 -2.57 -31.47 9.26
N GLU A 706 -1.70 -32.47 9.26
CA GLU A 706 -1.40 -33.31 10.43
C GLU A 706 -0.40 -32.58 11.31
N ILE A 707 -0.88 -32.00 12.42
CA ILE A 707 -0.12 -31.13 13.31
C ILE A 707 0.45 -31.97 14.46
N SER A 708 1.76 -31.87 14.67
CA SER A 708 2.44 -32.53 15.79
C SER A 708 3.44 -31.61 16.47
N ASP A 709 3.52 -31.71 17.79
CA ASP A 709 4.51 -30.99 18.59
C ASP A 709 5.69 -31.91 18.96
N VAL A 710 6.91 -31.43 18.73
CA VAL A 710 8.17 -32.15 19.05
C VAL A 710 8.91 -31.57 20.25
N GLY A 711 8.29 -30.65 21.00
CA GLY A 711 8.81 -30.19 22.30
C GLY A 711 9.99 -29.23 22.23
N GLY A 712 10.01 -28.31 21.25
CA GLY A 712 11.05 -27.27 21.10
C GLY A 712 10.49 -25.91 20.69
N PRO A 713 11.28 -24.81 20.82
CA PRO A 713 10.84 -23.48 20.41
C PRO A 713 10.53 -23.42 18.90
N ILE A 714 9.45 -22.74 18.54
CA ILE A 714 8.98 -22.62 17.15
C ILE A 714 10.05 -21.93 16.30
N SER A 715 10.33 -22.46 15.12
CA SER A 715 11.23 -21.79 14.17
C SER A 715 10.58 -20.50 13.61
N PRO A 716 11.35 -19.44 13.27
CA PRO A 716 10.80 -18.23 12.64
C PRO A 716 10.04 -18.50 11.33
N ALA A 717 10.41 -19.54 10.58
CA ALA A 717 9.72 -19.96 9.37
C ALA A 717 8.31 -20.51 9.66
N ASN A 718 8.14 -21.21 10.79
CA ASN A 718 6.87 -21.78 11.23
C ASN A 718 5.87 -20.72 11.71
N ARG A 719 6.31 -19.50 12.01
CA ARG A 719 5.42 -18.40 12.40
C ARG A 719 4.43 -17.99 11.29
N ARG A 720 4.75 -18.30 10.02
CA ARG A 720 3.98 -17.87 8.84
C ARG A 720 3.17 -18.99 8.18
N PHE A 721 3.39 -20.25 8.54
CA PHE A 721 2.71 -21.38 7.90
C PHE A 721 1.20 -21.36 8.15
N LEU A 722 0.79 -21.36 9.43
CA LEU A 722 -0.63 -21.33 9.77
C LEU A 722 -1.33 -20.08 9.20
N PRO A 723 -0.84 -18.83 9.38
CA PRO A 723 -1.52 -17.66 8.84
C PRO A 723 -1.72 -17.72 7.32
N ALA A 724 -0.73 -18.24 6.59
CA ALA A 724 -0.78 -18.35 5.14
C ALA A 724 -1.83 -19.36 4.64
N LEU A 725 -2.30 -20.31 5.46
CA LEU A 725 -3.42 -21.21 5.08
C LEU A 725 -4.67 -20.40 4.72
N SER A 726 -4.90 -19.27 5.39
CA SER A 726 -6.04 -18.39 5.11
C SER A 726 -6.01 -17.74 3.72
N SER A 727 -4.85 -17.73 3.05
CA SER A 727 -4.67 -17.21 1.68
C SER A 727 -4.88 -18.27 0.59
N LEU A 728 -5.00 -19.54 0.94
CA LEU A 728 -5.13 -20.64 -0.01
C LEU A 728 -6.54 -20.75 -0.59
N ASP A 729 -6.67 -21.03 -1.87
CA ASP A 729 -7.96 -21.24 -2.53
C ASP A 729 -8.37 -22.72 -2.45
N VAL A 730 -8.73 -23.18 -1.25
CA VAL A 730 -9.15 -24.56 -0.98
C VAL A 730 -10.50 -24.55 -0.25
N ALA A 731 -11.43 -25.41 -0.69
CA ALA A 731 -12.81 -25.42 -0.19
C ALA A 731 -12.96 -26.04 1.21
N ASP A 732 -12.11 -27.01 1.55
CA ASP A 732 -12.16 -27.75 2.82
C ASP A 732 -10.76 -27.92 3.41
N ILE A 733 -10.56 -27.47 4.65
CA ILE A 733 -9.29 -27.61 5.38
C ILE A 733 -9.52 -28.40 6.65
N VAL A 734 -8.73 -29.46 6.84
CA VAL A 734 -8.71 -30.28 8.05
C VAL A 734 -7.44 -29.96 8.83
N LEU A 735 -7.57 -29.53 10.09
CA LEU A 735 -6.49 -29.38 11.04
C LEU A 735 -6.55 -30.55 12.02
N ASP A 736 -5.60 -31.47 11.91
CA ASP A 736 -5.58 -32.71 12.67
C ASP A 736 -4.55 -32.65 13.79
N PHE A 737 -5.03 -32.65 15.04
CA PHE A 737 -4.22 -32.59 16.26
C PHE A 737 -4.10 -33.94 16.96
N SER A 738 -4.45 -35.06 16.31
CA SER A 738 -4.34 -36.41 16.89
C SER A 738 -2.91 -36.80 17.31
N ARG A 739 -1.90 -36.08 16.83
CA ARG A 739 -0.48 -36.22 17.18
C ARG A 739 0.03 -35.10 18.09
N TRP A 740 -0.86 -34.35 18.75
CA TRP A 740 -0.52 -33.29 19.68
C TRP A 740 -0.33 -33.83 21.10
N ASP A 741 0.92 -34.02 21.51
CA ASP A 741 1.25 -34.62 22.81
C ASP A 741 1.64 -33.59 23.90
N CYS A 742 1.59 -32.29 23.60
CA CYS A 742 2.07 -31.26 24.52
C CYS A 742 0.95 -30.65 25.38
N ALA A 743 1.21 -30.57 26.69
CA ALA A 743 0.32 -29.96 27.68
C ALA A 743 0.40 -28.41 27.73
N VAL A 744 1.26 -27.80 26.90
CA VAL A 744 1.41 -26.34 26.80
C VAL A 744 1.47 -25.97 25.32
N VAL A 745 0.54 -25.12 24.88
CA VAL A 745 0.62 -24.51 23.55
C VAL A 745 1.42 -23.22 23.67
N ASP A 746 2.49 -23.09 22.89
CA ASP A 746 3.23 -21.83 22.79
C ASP A 746 2.25 -20.69 22.41
N PRO A 747 2.27 -19.54 23.10
CA PRO A 747 1.33 -18.44 22.84
C PRO A 747 1.30 -18.00 21.38
N PHE A 748 2.41 -18.13 20.64
CA PHE A 748 2.46 -17.84 19.22
C PHE A 748 1.67 -18.85 18.39
N VAL A 749 1.77 -20.17 18.67
CA VAL A 749 0.94 -21.18 17.97
C VAL A 749 -0.54 -20.93 18.24
N ALA A 750 -0.90 -20.68 19.49
CA ALA A 750 -2.28 -20.35 19.85
C ALA A 750 -2.80 -19.14 19.06
N ARG A 751 -2.00 -18.06 18.99
CA ARG A 751 -2.33 -16.85 18.23
C ARG A 751 -2.47 -17.11 16.73
N ALA A 752 -1.51 -17.83 16.14
CA ALA A 752 -1.52 -18.17 14.73
C ALA A 752 -2.74 -19.03 14.36
N LEU A 753 -3.10 -20.01 15.20
CA LEU A 753 -4.31 -20.82 15.03
C LEU A 753 -5.58 -19.98 15.05
N TYR A 754 -5.72 -19.04 16.00
CA TYR A 754 -6.87 -18.13 16.05
C TYR A 754 -7.02 -17.32 14.76
N SER A 755 -5.95 -16.66 14.34
CA SER A 755 -5.89 -15.90 13.10
C SER A 755 -6.28 -16.74 11.88
N THR A 756 -5.69 -17.93 11.75
CA THR A 756 -5.93 -18.83 10.61
C THR A 756 -7.37 -19.28 10.55
N ILE A 757 -7.93 -19.72 11.68
CA ILE A 757 -9.33 -20.16 11.73
C ILE A 757 -10.25 -19.00 11.39
N ALA A 758 -10.04 -17.81 11.97
CA ALA A 758 -10.81 -16.61 11.65
C ALA A 758 -10.75 -16.26 10.16
N GLY A 759 -9.56 -16.29 9.55
CA GLY A 759 -9.39 -16.00 8.13
C GLY A 759 -10.06 -16.98 7.19
N LEU A 760 -10.00 -18.27 7.51
CA LEU A 760 -10.70 -19.31 6.75
C LEU A 760 -12.22 -19.14 6.84
N LEU A 761 -12.74 -18.74 8.00
CA LEU A 761 -14.17 -18.53 8.20
C LEU A 761 -14.70 -17.30 7.46
N VAL A 762 -13.98 -16.19 7.46
CA VAL A 762 -14.34 -14.98 6.70
C VAL A 762 -14.49 -15.29 5.21
N ARG A 763 -13.68 -16.24 4.70
CA ARG A 763 -13.75 -16.70 3.31
C ARG A 763 -14.81 -17.76 3.03
N GLY A 764 -15.52 -18.24 4.06
CA GLY A 764 -16.50 -19.32 3.94
C GLY A 764 -15.89 -20.71 3.69
N THR A 765 -14.59 -20.88 3.92
CA THR A 765 -13.91 -22.19 3.83
C THR A 765 -14.46 -23.12 4.91
N HIS A 766 -14.75 -24.37 4.56
CA HIS A 766 -15.13 -25.37 5.55
C HIS A 766 -13.89 -25.81 6.34
N VAL A 767 -13.96 -25.75 7.67
CA VAL A 767 -12.85 -26.10 8.57
C VAL A 767 -13.23 -27.31 9.40
N THR A 768 -12.41 -28.35 9.37
CA THR A 768 -12.55 -29.53 10.24
C THR A 768 -11.42 -29.54 11.27
N LEU A 769 -11.73 -29.58 12.55
CA LEU A 769 -10.77 -29.69 13.66
C LEU A 769 -10.82 -31.11 14.22
N VAL A 770 -9.69 -31.79 14.36
CA VAL A 770 -9.63 -33.17 14.86
C VAL A 770 -8.83 -33.24 16.16
N ASP A 771 -9.38 -33.90 17.18
CA ASP A 771 -8.81 -34.02 18.54
C ASP A 771 -8.36 -32.67 19.15
N PHE A 772 -9.16 -31.62 18.94
CA PHE A 772 -8.81 -30.24 19.26
C PHE A 772 -8.92 -29.86 20.75
N ASP A 773 -9.46 -30.75 21.60
CA ASP A 773 -9.86 -30.40 22.97
C ASP A 773 -8.68 -29.99 23.88
N LEU A 774 -7.56 -30.70 23.76
CA LEU A 774 -6.34 -30.41 24.53
C LEU A 774 -5.72 -29.08 24.09
N VAL A 775 -5.70 -28.83 22.78
CA VAL A 775 -5.18 -27.59 22.19
C VAL A 775 -6.07 -26.41 22.57
N PHE A 776 -7.40 -26.59 22.54
CA PHE A 776 -8.38 -25.59 22.95
C PHE A 776 -8.17 -25.13 24.40
N SER A 777 -7.99 -26.08 25.31
CA SER A 777 -7.75 -25.79 26.74
C SER A 777 -6.49 -24.95 26.95
N CYS A 778 -5.41 -25.28 26.22
CA CYS A 778 -4.15 -24.52 26.28
C CYS A 778 -4.25 -23.12 25.62
N MET A 779 -5.02 -23.01 24.53
CA MET A 779 -5.28 -21.73 23.85
C MET A 779 -6.10 -20.78 24.74
N ALA A 780 -7.08 -21.33 25.46
CA ALA A 780 -7.91 -20.61 26.42
C ALA A 780 -7.09 -20.01 27.57
N ASP A 781 -6.23 -20.79 28.22
CA ASP A 781 -5.38 -20.32 29.31
C ASP A 781 -4.41 -19.22 28.86
N SER A 782 -3.87 -19.35 27.63
CA SER A 782 -2.98 -18.35 27.04
C SER A 782 -3.71 -17.03 26.72
N SER A 783 -5.01 -17.08 26.37
CA SER A 783 -5.81 -15.93 25.96
C SER A 783 -6.07 -14.91 27.08
N ILE A 784 -5.96 -15.33 28.35
CA ILE A 784 -6.12 -14.49 29.56
C ILE A 784 -4.94 -13.52 29.71
N HIS A 785 -3.75 -13.91 29.23
CA HIS A 785 -2.53 -13.11 29.27
C HIS A 785 -2.20 -12.44 27.93
N MET A 786 -2.96 -12.72 26.87
CA MET A 786 -2.78 -12.10 25.57
C MET A 786 -3.42 -10.69 25.53
N ARG A 787 -2.57 -9.67 25.43
CA ARG A 787 -2.99 -8.37 24.89
C ARG A 787 -3.47 -8.57 23.43
N PRO A 788 -4.52 -7.88 22.98
CA PRO A 788 -4.90 -7.87 21.57
C PRO A 788 -3.75 -7.28 20.74
N THR A 789 -3.12 -8.01 19.81
CA THR A 789 -2.13 -7.41 18.89
C THR A 789 -2.01 -8.11 17.52
N ARG A 790 -2.34 -7.34 16.46
CA ARG A 790 -1.52 -6.88 15.32
C ARG A 790 -0.68 -7.86 14.44
N TYR A 791 -1.19 -9.02 14.01
CA TYR A 791 -0.45 -9.89 13.05
C TYR A 791 -1.27 -10.41 11.86
N THR A 792 -2.41 -9.81 11.53
CA THR A 792 -3.24 -10.30 10.43
C THR A 792 -3.72 -9.18 9.52
N SER A 793 -3.71 -9.45 8.22
CA SER A 793 -4.40 -8.69 7.19
C SER A 793 -5.93 -8.91 7.19
N LEU A 794 -6.47 -9.54 8.23
CA LEU A 794 -7.91 -9.67 8.44
C LEU A 794 -8.46 -8.41 9.10
N PRO A 795 -9.74 -8.06 8.87
CA PRO A 795 -10.42 -7.05 9.67
C PRO A 795 -10.35 -7.50 11.14
N ARG A 796 -9.72 -6.71 12.02
CA ARG A 796 -9.68 -6.89 13.48
C ARG A 796 -11.05 -7.38 14.03
N ARG A 797 -12.14 -6.86 13.45
CA ARG A 797 -13.55 -7.20 13.65
C ARG A 797 -13.91 -8.70 13.71
N ALA A 798 -13.35 -9.55 12.84
CA ALA A 798 -13.68 -10.99 12.83
C ALA A 798 -12.86 -11.79 13.85
N GLU A 799 -11.60 -11.40 14.05
CA GLU A 799 -10.70 -12.00 15.02
C GLU A 799 -11.13 -11.66 16.46
N ASP A 800 -11.55 -10.41 16.69
CA ASP A 800 -11.96 -9.92 18.00
C ASP A 800 -13.37 -10.40 18.38
N ALA A 801 -14.31 -10.54 17.43
CA ALA A 801 -15.59 -11.21 17.67
C ALA A 801 -15.40 -12.68 18.09
N LEU A 802 -14.48 -13.39 17.43
CA LEU A 802 -14.11 -14.77 17.80
C LEU A 802 -13.50 -14.81 19.20
N LYS A 803 -12.51 -13.95 19.51
CA LYS A 803 -11.89 -13.86 20.84
C LYS A 803 -12.89 -13.50 21.94
N PHE A 804 -13.80 -12.55 21.68
CA PHE A 804 -14.78 -12.07 22.65
C PHE A 804 -15.78 -13.18 23.03
N HIS A 805 -16.38 -13.85 22.04
CA HIS A 805 -17.29 -14.96 22.31
C HIS A 805 -16.61 -16.13 23.01
N LEU A 806 -15.34 -16.41 22.67
CA LEU A 806 -14.55 -17.44 23.36
C LEU A 806 -14.23 -17.08 24.82
N ARG A 807 -13.99 -15.80 25.13
CA ARG A 807 -13.72 -15.30 26.49
C ARG A 807 -14.97 -15.34 27.37
N GLU A 808 -16.12 -14.92 26.85
CA GLU A 808 -17.40 -14.98 27.60
C GLU A 808 -17.81 -16.43 27.89
N MET A 809 -17.48 -17.37 27.01
CA MET A 809 -17.69 -18.81 27.24
C MET A 809 -16.85 -19.36 28.41
N LEU A 810 -15.56 -19.00 28.50
CA LEU A 810 -14.68 -19.45 29.58
C LEU A 810 -15.13 -18.93 30.95
N ARG A 811 -15.74 -17.75 30.99
CA ARG A 811 -16.36 -17.20 32.20
C ARG A 811 -17.62 -17.97 32.63
N ALA A 812 -18.32 -18.60 31.68
CA ALA A 812 -19.59 -19.27 31.92
C ALA A 812 -19.47 -20.77 32.27
N THR A 813 -18.33 -21.42 32.01
CA THR A 813 -18.12 -22.85 32.28
C THR A 813 -16.86 -23.11 33.10
N GLU A 814 -17.00 -23.65 34.31
CA GLU A 814 -15.87 -23.98 35.21
C GLU A 814 -14.96 -25.13 34.71
N CYS A 815 -15.30 -25.84 33.63
CA CYS A 815 -14.42 -26.73 32.86
C CYS A 815 -15.18 -27.26 31.62
N PRO A 816 -14.75 -27.04 30.36
CA PRO A 816 -15.53 -27.48 29.21
C PRO A 816 -15.18 -28.93 28.81
N ASP A 817 -16.19 -29.79 28.84
CA ASP A 817 -16.20 -31.07 28.12
C ASP A 817 -16.11 -30.80 26.60
N ALA A 818 -15.26 -31.55 25.88
CA ALA A 818 -15.11 -31.56 24.43
C ALA A 818 -16.43 -31.43 23.64
N ARG A 819 -17.47 -32.13 24.11
CA ARG A 819 -18.81 -32.11 23.50
C ARG A 819 -19.50 -30.75 23.57
N VAL A 820 -19.25 -29.98 24.62
CA VAL A 820 -19.83 -28.64 24.82
C VAL A 820 -19.15 -27.64 23.90
N VAL A 821 -17.83 -27.76 23.70
CA VAL A 821 -17.05 -26.98 22.74
C VAL A 821 -17.53 -27.25 21.31
N GLU A 822 -17.64 -28.52 20.92
CA GLU A 822 -18.11 -28.94 19.59
C GLU A 822 -19.52 -28.44 19.26
N VAL A 823 -20.50 -28.63 20.15
CA VAL A 823 -21.90 -28.23 19.91
C VAL A 823 -22.04 -26.71 19.77
N THR A 824 -21.21 -25.95 20.47
CA THR A 824 -21.30 -24.49 20.52
C THR A 824 -20.55 -23.84 19.35
N ILE A 825 -19.37 -24.37 18.97
CA ILE A 825 -18.67 -23.97 17.73
C ILE A 825 -19.56 -24.22 16.51
N ARG A 826 -20.23 -25.38 16.43
CA ARG A 826 -21.20 -25.69 15.35
C ARG A 826 -22.41 -24.74 15.32
N LYS A 827 -22.82 -24.19 16.47
CA LYS A 827 -23.93 -23.23 16.56
C LYS A 827 -23.52 -21.81 16.16
N LEU A 828 -22.30 -21.39 16.51
CA LEU A 828 -21.78 -20.06 16.22
C LEU A 828 -21.26 -19.93 14.77
N LEU A 829 -20.67 -21.00 14.23
CA LEU A 829 -19.93 -20.96 12.97
C LEU A 829 -20.37 -22.12 12.08
N LYS A 830 -21.30 -21.85 11.15
CA LYS A 830 -21.92 -22.83 10.23
C LYS A 830 -20.91 -23.64 9.38
N HIS A 831 -19.65 -23.22 9.35
CA HIS A 831 -18.58 -23.78 8.52
C HIS A 831 -17.53 -24.59 9.31
N ILE A 832 -17.73 -24.86 10.62
CA ILE A 832 -16.80 -25.69 11.41
C ILE A 832 -17.39 -27.04 11.77
N THR A 833 -16.60 -28.09 11.55
CA THR A 833 -16.84 -29.43 12.08
C THR A 833 -15.73 -29.81 13.07
N VAL A 834 -16.07 -30.36 14.23
CA VAL A 834 -15.10 -30.98 15.15
C VAL A 834 -15.30 -32.50 15.12
N LEU A 835 -14.21 -33.27 15.07
CA LEU A 835 -14.21 -34.73 15.04
C LEU A 835 -13.17 -35.29 16.03
N SER A 836 -13.36 -36.53 16.49
CA SER A 836 -12.25 -37.31 17.03
C SER A 836 -11.41 -37.96 15.92
N ALA A 837 -10.17 -38.39 16.21
CA ALA A 837 -9.35 -39.15 15.25
C ALA A 837 -10.10 -40.36 14.66
N ASP A 838 -10.79 -41.13 15.51
CA ASP A 838 -11.60 -42.28 15.09
C ASP A 838 -12.73 -41.88 14.10
N GLN A 839 -13.34 -40.70 14.30
CA GLN A 839 -14.40 -40.19 13.43
C GLN A 839 -13.85 -39.64 12.11
N LEU A 840 -12.65 -39.05 12.11
CA LEU A 840 -11.96 -38.65 10.87
C LEU A 840 -11.59 -39.89 10.05
N GLN A 841 -11.02 -40.91 10.69
CA GLN A 841 -10.60 -42.14 10.02
C GLN A 841 -11.77 -42.92 9.41
N ALA A 842 -12.97 -42.84 9.99
CA ALA A 842 -14.18 -43.43 9.41
C ALA A 842 -14.73 -42.64 8.19
N LYS A 843 -14.31 -41.38 8.00
CA LYS A 843 -14.76 -40.50 6.90
C LYS A 843 -13.78 -40.44 5.72
N LEU A 844 -12.49 -40.64 5.99
CA LEU A 844 -11.43 -40.79 4.98
C LEU A 844 -11.48 -42.20 4.39
#